data_AF-A0A4Q0YT61-F1
#
_entry.id   AF-A0A4Q0YT61-F1
#
_cell.length_a   1.000
_cell.length_b   1.000
_cell.length_c   1.000
_cell.angle_alpha   90.00
_cell.angle_beta   90.00
_cell.angle_gamma   90.00
#
_symmetry.space_group_name_H-M   'P 1'
#
loop_
_entity.id
_entity.type
_entity.pdbx_description
1 polymer ?
#
loop_
_entity_poly.entity_id
_entity_poly.type
_entity_poly.pdbx_seq_one_letter_code
_entity_poly.pdbx_strand_id
1 'polypeptide(L)'
;MKTKLFTLIGLSLLSACGGGGGGSQSAPPELRSHSDTPEVFNVSVSPRMAEALPGTTLEGRYTFFSSSYPASLDGSSFHWETSDHTTISHDKTYTVSDDDALVGDSIRFCVTPTNRGDRKQGAEVCSDAVQILEQPEQKPVQILITDLTSESKLFAYSKYDNLPVDGVKYIWRAAETNAFPVDSQYFKYQSDDEGHSVEACVVEKDTSKLLGCSLPYTVQPIKGSAPTVNVEDFDNIVKSGRTVTLKYTFNDEDGDKEDRSKSLYTWYVGEQKQSNHGQTFTPDKSMAFSTLKGCVTPYSKTGTPKAGEETCNQKALIYSSDPSAPEASELHISGLKFEGQKVTGSYKYFDKNHDPESNSEYEWRIHRGTDTDDYQVVSRDLSYTLQLGDEGRGNTIEFCVTPHDTTALGSQGNQTCIQEDIAWFEGKGRFDETGKVVPILKGYPSFNSSHWESVDGETTWFIGTNKPEAFDGTNPFSASFRGLPVKFCVSMSKNGSDTSGIFYDNICREMKTYPGNKDLTFNDQSLTGELARVFDANDATRIAFPYKVNDKVTEGGKTKTFYWPITWEQLETLPGRDWQAAGEKYRHGLVDYVKMAPNEARNFCSSFYPGGTIPMMRNVGDWVPNRPNFFDDQDLEVLKWGQDGKIYSKGDYIDGTVFDEKLADLNKKYLFSCVSPSADIN
;
A
#
# COMPACT_ATOMS: atom_id res chain seq x y z
N MET A 1 71.57 -30.14 59.98
CA MET A 1 72.88 -30.08 60.65
C MET A 1 72.91 -28.77 61.42
N LYS A 2 72.67 -28.82 62.73
CA LYS A 2 73.69 -28.86 63.80
C LYS A 2 74.29 -27.46 63.99
N THR A 3 74.26 -26.79 65.15
CA THR A 3 73.80 -27.08 66.53
C THR A 3 74.00 -25.75 67.31
N LYS A 4 73.14 -25.36 68.26
CA LYS A 4 73.39 -25.37 69.74
C LYS A 4 74.73 -24.70 70.15
N LEU A 5 74.88 -23.88 71.19
CA LEU A 5 74.21 -23.81 72.50
C LEU A 5 74.82 -22.63 73.30
N PHE A 6 74.04 -22.08 74.24
CA PHE A 6 74.38 -21.53 75.58
C PHE A 6 75.86 -21.26 75.98
N THR A 7 76.12 -20.23 76.80
CA THR A 7 76.10 -20.29 78.29
C THR A 7 76.78 -19.07 78.96
N LEU A 8 76.02 -18.39 79.81
CA LEU A 8 76.29 -17.81 81.15
C LEU A 8 77.71 -17.78 81.79
N ILE A 9 77.95 -16.63 82.47
CA ILE A 9 78.39 -16.41 83.89
C ILE A 9 79.87 -16.42 84.28
N GLY A 10 80.24 -15.30 84.96
CA GLY A 10 80.95 -15.27 86.25
C GLY A 10 82.48 -15.30 86.20
N LEU A 11 83.23 -14.79 87.18
CA LEU A 11 82.92 -14.15 88.46
C LEU A 11 84.25 -13.55 88.97
N SER A 12 84.19 -12.35 89.56
CA SER A 12 84.93 -11.81 90.73
C SER A 12 86.28 -12.39 91.20
N LEU A 13 87.19 -11.51 91.65
CA LEU A 13 87.65 -11.29 93.05
C LEU A 13 88.94 -10.40 93.04
N LEU A 14 88.90 -9.16 93.59
CA LEU A 14 89.46 -8.72 94.90
C LEU A 14 91.00 -8.85 95.02
N SER A 15 91.78 -7.83 95.38
CA SER A 15 91.75 -7.13 96.67
C SER A 15 92.82 -6.03 96.82
N ALA A 16 92.51 -5.06 97.70
CA ALA A 16 93.35 -4.29 98.64
C ALA A 16 94.38 -3.23 98.19
N CYS A 17 94.26 -2.04 98.79
CA CYS A 17 95.43 -1.30 99.33
C CYS A 17 95.02 -0.31 100.42
N GLY A 18 95.87 -0.19 101.46
CA GLY A 18 95.84 0.86 102.47
C GLY A 18 97.27 1.22 102.89
N GLY A 19 97.52 2.51 103.11
CA GLY A 19 98.53 3.04 104.05
C GLY A 19 100.01 3.22 103.59
N GLY A 20 100.38 4.48 103.31
CA GLY A 20 101.41 5.22 104.09
C GLY A 20 102.93 5.05 103.81
N GLY A 21 103.55 6.12 103.27
CA GLY A 21 104.75 6.76 103.85
C GLY A 21 106.15 6.57 103.21
N GLY A 22 106.73 7.67 102.67
CA GLY A 22 108.12 8.08 103.00
C GLY A 22 109.18 8.28 101.88
N GLY A 23 109.61 9.54 101.69
CA GLY A 23 110.98 9.98 101.28
C GLY A 23 111.20 10.26 99.78
N SER A 24 111.82 11.34 99.30
CA SER A 24 112.51 12.49 99.90
C SER A 24 112.63 13.60 98.83
N GLN A 25 112.30 14.84 99.18
CA GLN A 25 112.80 16.05 98.50
C GLN A 25 114.02 16.57 99.25
N SER A 26 114.98 17.11 98.49
CA SER A 26 115.88 18.19 98.92
C SER A 26 115.43 19.48 98.21
N ALA A 27 115.62 20.64 98.85
CA ALA A 27 115.27 21.98 98.33
C ALA A 27 116.47 22.93 98.55
N PRO A 28 116.50 24.22 98.10
CA PRO A 28 115.62 25.02 97.19
C PRO A 28 116.48 25.90 96.20
N PRO A 29 116.05 27.07 95.64
CA PRO A 29 114.72 27.64 95.30
C PRO A 29 114.61 28.07 93.80
N GLU A 30 113.42 28.06 93.17
CA GLU A 30 113.12 28.99 92.03
C GLU A 30 111.64 29.02 91.59
N LEU A 31 111.23 30.23 91.14
CA LEU A 31 109.95 30.72 90.60
C LEU A 31 108.94 29.67 90.08
N ARG A 32 107.65 29.77 90.47
CA ARG A 32 106.54 29.28 89.63
C ARG A 32 105.27 30.13 89.68
N SER A 33 104.90 30.61 88.50
CA SER A 33 103.58 31.03 88.05
C SER A 33 102.56 29.89 88.11
N HIS A 34 101.42 30.08 88.76
CA HIS A 34 100.23 29.28 88.50
C HIS A 34 99.36 30.04 87.51
N SER A 35 99.27 29.50 86.29
CA SER A 35 98.37 29.97 85.24
C SER A 35 97.73 28.71 84.67
N ASP A 36 96.40 28.63 84.79
CA ASP A 36 95.63 27.46 84.40
C ASP A 36 95.38 27.48 82.89
N THR A 37 95.22 26.28 82.31
CA THR A 37 94.85 26.14 80.89
C THR A 37 93.47 26.75 80.65
N PRO A 38 93.25 27.47 79.52
CA PRO A 38 91.94 28.00 79.18
C PRO A 38 90.93 26.88 78.92
N GLU A 39 89.63 27.16 79.13
CA GLU A 39 88.53 26.22 78.94
C GLU A 39 87.45 26.83 78.03
N VAL A 40 86.71 25.97 77.34
CA VAL A 40 85.53 26.34 76.56
C VAL A 40 84.29 25.59 77.03
N PHE A 41 83.17 26.31 77.09
CA PHE A 41 81.86 25.79 77.49
C PHE A 41 80.82 26.03 76.40
N ASN A 42 79.70 25.32 76.46
CA ASN A 42 78.56 25.46 75.55
C ASN A 42 78.93 25.30 74.06
N VAL A 43 79.89 24.41 73.75
CA VAL A 43 80.24 24.06 72.37
C VAL A 43 79.01 23.41 71.71
N SER A 44 78.44 24.09 70.73
CA SER A 44 77.16 23.73 70.12
C SER A 44 77.09 24.19 68.68
N VAL A 45 76.17 23.59 67.93
CA VAL A 45 75.86 23.95 66.55
C VAL A 45 74.55 24.74 66.50
N SER A 46 74.52 25.80 65.68
CA SER A 46 73.33 26.62 65.42
C SER A 46 72.94 26.52 63.94
N PRO A 47 71.65 26.27 63.62
CA PRO A 47 70.56 25.93 64.54
C PRO A 47 70.81 24.58 65.25
N ARG A 48 70.26 24.42 66.46
CA ARG A 48 70.44 23.17 67.22
C ARG A 48 69.60 22.07 66.58
N MET A 49 70.24 21.12 65.92
CA MET A 49 69.62 20.02 65.22
C MET A 49 70.44 18.74 65.39
N ALA A 50 69.78 17.59 65.45
CA ALA A 50 70.45 16.29 65.51
C ALA A 50 70.79 15.76 64.10
N GLU A 51 70.10 16.27 63.08
CA GLU A 51 70.16 15.81 61.70
C GLU A 51 70.19 17.01 60.76
N ALA A 52 70.99 16.95 59.70
CA ALA A 52 71.07 17.96 58.65
C ALA A 52 71.05 17.32 57.26
N LEU A 53 70.57 18.05 56.25
CA LEU A 53 70.59 17.62 54.85
C LEU A 53 71.76 18.30 54.11
N PRO A 54 72.28 17.71 53.02
CA PRO A 54 73.14 18.38 52.06
C PRO A 54 72.61 19.79 51.72
N GLY A 55 73.51 20.78 51.70
CA GLY A 55 73.21 22.20 51.51
C GLY A 55 72.90 22.99 52.79
N THR A 56 72.70 22.32 53.94
CA THR A 56 72.44 22.99 55.22
C THR A 56 73.69 23.74 55.70
N THR A 57 73.56 25.02 56.06
CA THR A 57 74.65 25.81 56.65
C THR A 57 74.54 25.82 58.17
N LEU A 58 75.60 25.39 58.85
CA LEU A 58 75.71 25.25 60.30
C LEU A 58 76.76 26.22 60.84
N GLU A 59 76.51 26.81 62.01
CA GLU A 59 77.45 27.71 62.70
C GLU A 59 77.85 27.13 64.07
N GLY A 60 79.16 27.00 64.32
CA GLY A 60 79.71 26.61 65.60
C GLY A 60 79.69 27.74 66.62
N ARG A 61 79.24 27.46 67.84
CA ARG A 61 79.16 28.41 68.96
C ARG A 61 79.83 27.83 70.20
N TYR A 62 80.52 28.68 70.96
CA TYR A 62 81.16 28.32 72.22
C TYR A 62 81.34 29.56 73.10
N THR A 63 81.64 29.35 74.38
CA THR A 63 81.99 30.39 75.36
C THR A 63 83.39 30.12 75.90
N PHE A 64 84.31 31.07 75.78
CA PHE A 64 85.71 30.94 76.21
C PHE A 64 85.94 31.50 77.63
N PHE A 65 86.78 30.83 78.41
CA PHE A 65 87.20 31.27 79.75
C PHE A 65 88.70 31.02 79.99
N SER A 66 89.39 31.98 80.63
CA SER A 66 90.80 31.81 81.02
C SER A 66 91.15 32.64 82.25
N SER A 67 91.81 32.01 83.23
CA SER A 67 92.40 32.67 84.42
C SER A 67 93.84 33.17 84.17
N SER A 68 94.40 32.92 82.98
CA SER A 68 95.76 33.32 82.59
C SER A 68 95.83 34.78 82.13
N TYR A 69 97.00 35.44 82.23
CA TYR A 69 97.15 36.87 81.93
C TYR A 69 97.59 37.12 80.47
N PRO A 70 96.90 37.99 79.69
CA PRO A 70 95.69 38.73 80.05
C PRO A 70 94.47 37.82 80.11
N ALA A 71 93.62 38.03 81.11
CA ALA A 71 92.38 37.27 81.25
C ALA A 71 91.49 37.52 80.03
N SER A 72 90.84 36.46 79.55
CA SER A 72 89.75 36.55 78.56
C SER A 72 90.15 36.92 77.11
N LEU A 73 91.42 36.79 76.71
CA LEU A 73 91.81 36.96 75.29
C LEU A 73 91.70 35.65 74.52
N ASP A 74 90.59 35.50 73.78
CA ASP A 74 90.31 34.32 72.97
C ASP A 74 91.18 34.27 71.71
N GLY A 75 91.99 33.21 71.59
CA GLY A 75 92.77 32.84 70.41
C GLY A 75 92.48 31.40 69.98
N SER A 76 91.34 30.85 70.36
CA SER A 76 90.98 29.45 70.14
C SER A 76 90.88 29.12 68.66
N SER A 77 91.39 27.95 68.29
CA SER A 77 91.17 27.36 66.97
C SER A 77 89.94 26.46 67.02
N PHE A 78 89.26 26.34 65.90
CA PHE A 78 88.10 25.48 65.77
C PHE A 78 88.08 24.83 64.40
N HIS A 79 87.46 23.66 64.32
CA HIS A 79 87.29 22.93 63.09
C HIS A 79 86.02 22.08 63.14
N TRP A 80 85.58 21.67 61.96
CA TRP A 80 84.55 20.67 61.78
C TRP A 80 85.22 19.34 61.44
N GLU A 81 84.75 18.25 62.03
CA GLU A 81 85.22 16.91 61.73
C GLU A 81 84.07 15.92 61.55
N THR A 82 84.35 14.86 60.81
CA THR A 82 83.49 13.68 60.59
C THR A 82 83.60 12.67 61.72
N SER A 83 82.81 11.58 61.68
CA SER A 83 82.80 10.56 62.74
C SER A 83 84.13 9.78 62.84
N ASP A 84 84.94 9.79 61.78
CA ASP A 84 86.28 9.22 61.72
C ASP A 84 87.41 10.21 62.10
N HIS A 85 87.04 11.40 62.61
CA HIS A 85 87.94 12.49 62.99
C HIS A 85 88.69 13.16 61.81
N THR A 86 88.20 13.00 60.57
CA THR A 86 88.74 13.76 59.44
C THR A 86 88.26 15.21 59.51
N THR A 87 89.19 16.16 59.49
CA THR A 87 88.85 17.59 59.46
C THR A 87 88.33 18.02 58.10
N ILE A 88 87.11 18.56 58.06
CA ILE A 88 86.41 18.98 56.83
C ILE A 88 86.34 20.50 56.65
N SER A 89 86.48 21.28 57.73
CA SER A 89 86.54 22.75 57.64
C SER A 89 87.23 23.35 58.87
N HIS A 90 87.89 24.49 58.69
CA HIS A 90 88.44 25.31 59.79
C HIS A 90 87.65 26.61 59.99
N ASP A 91 86.56 26.78 59.26
CA ASP A 91 85.68 27.94 59.37
C ASP A 91 84.66 27.76 60.49
N LYS A 92 84.20 28.88 61.05
CA LYS A 92 83.20 28.85 62.11
C LYS A 92 81.84 28.38 61.59
N THR A 93 81.58 28.58 60.29
CA THR A 93 80.41 28.07 59.58
C THR A 93 80.81 26.95 58.62
N TYR A 94 79.98 25.92 58.51
CA TYR A 94 80.15 24.85 57.54
C TYR A 94 78.84 24.61 56.78
N THR A 95 78.91 24.66 55.45
CA THR A 95 77.82 24.22 54.58
C THR A 95 78.06 22.78 54.17
N VAL A 96 77.15 21.89 54.55
CA VAL A 96 77.23 20.48 54.16
C VAL A 96 77.20 20.40 52.64
N SER A 97 78.18 19.72 52.06
CA SER A 97 78.30 19.59 50.60
C SER A 97 77.10 18.88 49.97
N ASP A 98 76.72 19.31 48.76
CA ASP A 98 75.61 18.75 47.96
C ASP A 98 76.00 17.47 47.20
N ASP A 99 77.24 17.01 47.30
CA ASP A 99 77.80 15.88 46.53
C ASP A 99 77.62 14.51 47.19
N ASP A 100 76.72 14.41 48.17
CA ASP A 100 76.40 13.23 48.97
C ASP A 100 77.59 12.58 49.72
N ALA A 101 78.78 13.19 49.69
CA ALA A 101 80.00 12.58 50.22
C ALA A 101 79.96 12.32 51.74
N LEU A 102 79.14 13.07 52.46
CA LEU A 102 78.97 12.96 53.91
C LEU A 102 77.64 12.30 54.32
N VAL A 103 76.80 11.90 53.36
CA VAL A 103 75.50 11.28 53.65
C VAL A 103 75.69 9.97 54.42
N GLY A 104 74.98 9.83 55.53
CA GLY A 104 75.09 8.70 56.46
C GLY A 104 76.19 8.85 57.52
N ASP A 105 77.06 9.85 57.40
CA ASP A 105 78.08 10.18 58.39
C ASP A 105 77.56 11.22 59.41
N SER A 106 78.33 11.51 60.46
CA SER A 106 78.02 12.54 61.46
C SER A 106 79.17 13.52 61.63
N ILE A 107 78.85 14.81 61.69
CA ILE A 107 79.84 15.87 61.85
C ILE A 107 79.74 16.55 63.22
N ARG A 108 80.85 17.08 63.73
CA ARG A 108 80.94 17.81 65.00
C ARG A 108 81.76 19.07 64.84
N PHE A 109 81.44 20.08 65.63
CA PHE A 109 82.24 21.30 65.74
C PHE A 109 83.13 21.20 66.97
N CYS A 110 84.44 21.16 66.77
CA CYS A 110 85.46 21.02 67.80
C CYS A 110 86.20 22.34 68.01
N VAL A 111 86.43 22.69 69.27
CA VAL A 111 87.11 23.93 69.65
C VAL A 111 88.25 23.58 70.59
N THR A 112 89.46 23.98 70.21
CA THR A 112 90.63 23.90 71.08
C THR A 112 90.90 25.28 71.72
N PRO A 113 90.63 25.45 73.03
CA PRO A 113 90.76 26.73 73.70
C PRO A 113 92.22 27.17 73.77
N THR A 114 92.52 28.40 73.34
CA THR A 114 93.88 28.97 73.44
C THR A 114 93.80 30.40 73.92
N ASN A 115 94.56 30.75 74.96
CA ASN A 115 94.69 32.14 75.37
C ASN A 115 95.70 32.82 74.44
N ARG A 116 95.26 33.86 73.72
CA ARG A 116 96.07 34.54 72.69
C ARG A 116 97.35 35.18 73.28
N GLY A 117 97.31 35.58 74.56
CA GLY A 117 98.41 36.28 75.23
C GLY A 117 99.57 35.36 75.56
N ASP A 118 99.35 34.38 76.45
CA ASP A 118 100.39 33.48 76.94
C ASP A 118 100.53 32.19 76.09
N ARG A 119 99.65 32.01 75.09
CA ARG A 119 99.62 30.88 74.16
C ARG A 119 99.44 29.52 74.83
N LYS A 120 98.91 29.47 76.06
CA LYS A 120 98.52 28.20 76.68
C LYS A 120 97.27 27.65 76.02
N GLN A 121 97.31 26.35 75.75
CA GLN A 121 96.26 25.60 75.08
C GLN A 121 95.59 24.65 76.08
N GLY A 122 94.26 24.62 76.11
CA GLY A 122 93.49 23.67 76.90
C GLY A 122 93.04 22.47 76.07
N ALA A 123 92.30 21.57 76.71
CA ALA A 123 91.76 20.38 76.06
C ALA A 123 90.66 20.75 75.06
N GLU A 124 90.64 20.07 73.92
CA GLU A 124 89.61 20.24 72.91
C GLU A 124 88.24 19.76 73.41
N VAL A 125 87.20 20.50 73.07
CA VAL A 125 85.80 20.12 73.37
C VAL A 125 85.00 20.22 72.07
N CYS A 126 84.28 19.16 71.75
CA CYS A 126 83.42 19.08 70.58
C CYS A 126 81.93 19.18 70.94
N SER A 127 81.13 19.68 70.00
CA SER A 127 79.67 19.66 70.10
C SER A 127 79.10 18.24 70.05
N ASP A 128 77.80 18.12 70.34
CA ASP A 128 77.00 16.96 69.93
C ASP A 128 77.13 16.75 68.41
N ALA A 129 77.04 15.49 67.97
CA ALA A 129 77.13 15.13 66.56
C ALA A 129 75.83 15.47 65.80
N VAL A 130 75.99 15.97 64.58
CA VAL A 130 74.89 16.20 63.62
C VAL A 130 75.01 15.15 62.52
N GLN A 131 74.02 14.27 62.40
CA GLN A 131 73.98 13.24 61.38
C GLN A 131 73.55 13.83 60.03
N ILE A 132 74.24 13.50 58.95
CA ILE A 132 73.86 13.94 57.60
C ILE A 132 72.94 12.89 56.98
N LEU A 133 71.72 13.28 56.65
CA LEU A 133 70.74 12.39 56.02
C LEU A 133 70.75 12.55 54.49
N GLU A 134 70.35 11.48 53.80
CA GLU A 134 70.15 11.49 52.34
C GLU A 134 68.98 12.41 51.97
N GLN A 135 69.10 13.15 50.86
CA GLN A 135 67.97 13.93 50.36
C GLN A 135 66.85 12.99 49.84
N PRO A 136 65.56 13.29 50.08
CA PRO A 136 64.48 12.46 49.57
C PRO A 136 64.47 12.44 48.03
N GLU A 137 64.55 11.25 47.43
CA GLU A 137 64.46 11.07 45.97
C GLU A 137 63.08 11.53 45.45
N GLN A 138 63.06 12.47 44.50
CA GLN A 138 61.80 12.93 43.89
C GLN A 138 61.27 11.86 42.93
N LYS A 139 60.07 11.32 43.20
CA LYS A 139 59.41 10.37 42.30
C LYS A 139 59.20 10.97 40.91
N PRO A 140 59.40 10.21 39.81
CA PRO A 140 59.17 10.71 38.46
C PRO A 140 57.70 11.07 38.25
N VAL A 141 57.45 12.10 37.44
CA VAL A 141 56.09 12.52 37.06
C VAL A 141 55.49 11.46 36.12
N GLN A 142 54.42 10.80 36.55
CA GLN A 142 53.67 9.82 35.74
C GLN A 142 52.22 10.30 35.57
N ILE A 143 51.78 10.43 34.31
CA ILE A 143 50.43 10.89 33.97
C ILE A 143 49.54 9.69 33.63
N LEU A 144 48.31 9.71 34.13
CA LEU A 144 47.26 8.75 33.82
C LEU A 144 46.11 9.46 33.09
N ILE A 145 45.42 8.72 32.23
CA ILE A 145 44.22 9.17 31.52
C ILE A 145 43.02 8.37 32.04
N THR A 146 41.96 9.09 32.39
CA THR A 146 40.62 8.52 32.64
C THR A 146 39.66 9.01 31.57
N ASP A 147 38.84 8.10 31.04
CA ASP A 147 37.80 8.44 30.06
C ASP A 147 36.47 8.76 30.76
N LEU A 148 35.98 9.98 30.56
CA LEU A 148 34.68 10.47 30.99
C LEU A 148 33.71 10.37 29.81
N THR A 149 33.36 9.14 29.46
CA THR A 149 32.58 8.79 28.25
C THR A 149 31.25 9.54 28.14
N SER A 150 30.60 9.85 29.26
CA SER A 150 29.32 10.61 29.29
C SER A 150 29.47 12.07 28.84
N GLU A 151 30.68 12.61 28.80
CA GLU A 151 30.98 13.98 28.39
C GLU A 151 31.81 14.06 27.11
N SER A 152 32.19 12.91 26.53
CA SER A 152 33.13 12.80 25.42
C SER A 152 34.45 13.53 25.73
N LYS A 153 34.97 13.32 26.95
CA LYS A 153 36.21 13.95 27.42
C LYS A 153 37.13 12.96 28.08
N LEU A 154 38.43 13.10 27.81
CA LEU A 154 39.48 12.45 28.58
C LEU A 154 40.02 13.42 29.63
N PHE A 155 40.33 12.91 30.82
CA PHE A 155 40.90 13.66 31.93
C PHE A 155 42.29 13.12 32.28
N ALA A 156 43.29 14.00 32.26
CA ALA A 156 44.67 13.66 32.60
C ALA A 156 45.01 14.15 34.02
N TYR A 157 45.64 13.28 34.81
CA TYR A 157 46.05 13.57 36.19
C TYR A 157 47.38 12.91 36.54
N SER A 158 48.12 13.50 37.49
CA SER A 158 49.33 12.88 38.03
C SER A 158 48.96 11.73 38.96
N LYS A 159 49.65 10.60 38.83
CA LYS A 159 49.45 9.43 39.69
C LYS A 159 49.85 9.68 41.15
N TYR A 160 50.82 10.56 41.39
CA TYR A 160 51.48 10.74 42.69
C TYR A 160 51.28 12.15 43.30
N ASP A 161 50.45 13.00 42.69
CA ASP A 161 50.20 14.39 43.11
C ASP A 161 51.50 15.21 43.34
N ASN A 162 52.57 14.83 42.66
CA ASN A 162 53.91 15.43 42.76
C ASN A 162 54.13 16.59 41.79
N LEU A 163 53.05 17.24 41.33
CA LEU A 163 53.12 18.38 40.42
C LEU A 163 53.09 19.72 41.18
N PRO A 164 53.87 20.72 40.77
CA PRO A 164 53.77 22.07 41.33
C PRO A 164 52.41 22.68 41.02
N VAL A 165 51.68 23.12 42.06
CA VAL A 165 50.27 23.55 42.00
C VAL A 165 50.00 24.61 40.93
N ASP A 166 50.95 25.54 40.70
CA ASP A 166 50.77 26.66 39.76
C ASP A 166 51.77 26.70 38.60
N GLY A 167 52.64 25.71 38.44
CA GLY A 167 53.82 25.78 37.54
C GLY A 167 53.75 24.99 36.23
N VAL A 168 52.66 24.26 35.96
CA VAL A 168 52.61 23.28 34.85
C VAL A 168 51.42 23.48 33.90
N LYS A 169 51.57 23.02 32.65
CA LYS A 169 50.51 22.92 31.63
C LYS A 169 50.38 21.49 31.13
N TYR A 170 49.15 21.09 30.82
CA TYR A 170 48.85 19.82 30.17
C TYR A 170 48.78 20.05 28.66
N ILE A 171 49.37 19.15 27.90
CA ILE A 171 49.30 19.12 26.44
C ILE A 171 48.85 17.74 25.99
N TRP A 172 48.01 17.68 24.96
CA TRP A 172 47.56 16.44 24.35
C TRP A 172 48.22 16.27 22.98
N ARG A 173 48.63 15.05 22.65
CA ARG A 173 49.19 14.73 21.33
C ARG A 173 48.56 13.46 20.80
N ALA A 174 48.29 13.41 19.50
CA ALA A 174 48.06 12.14 18.85
C ALA A 174 49.39 11.39 18.81
N ALA A 175 49.40 10.10 19.14
CA ALA A 175 50.63 9.29 19.17
C ALA A 175 51.36 9.27 17.81
N GLU A 176 50.64 9.56 16.72
CA GLU A 176 51.13 9.52 15.35
C GLU A 176 51.34 10.92 14.71
N THR A 177 50.84 12.00 15.32
CA THR A 177 51.02 13.37 14.83
C THR A 177 51.23 14.37 15.97
N ASN A 178 52.32 15.14 15.90
CA ASN A 178 52.61 16.23 16.83
C ASN A 178 51.64 17.41 16.61
N ALA A 179 50.45 17.40 17.23
CA ALA A 179 49.80 18.57 17.86
C ALA A 179 48.30 18.36 18.17
N PHE A 180 47.89 18.67 19.40
CA PHE A 180 46.84 19.66 19.71
C PHE A 180 47.21 20.36 21.04
N PRO A 181 47.66 21.62 21.07
CA PRO A 181 47.93 22.31 22.32
C PRO A 181 46.60 22.74 22.94
N VAL A 182 45.90 21.80 23.57
CA VAL A 182 44.84 22.13 24.51
C VAL A 182 45.52 22.31 25.85
N ASP A 183 45.70 23.56 26.28
CA ASP A 183 46.19 23.91 27.62
C ASP A 183 45.10 23.60 28.67
N SER A 184 44.77 22.32 28.82
CA SER A 184 43.71 21.82 29.69
C SER A 184 44.01 20.40 30.15
N GLN A 185 43.63 20.10 31.39
CA GLN A 185 43.58 18.73 31.90
C GLN A 185 42.54 17.86 31.17
N TYR A 186 41.66 18.49 30.39
CA TYR A 186 40.62 17.83 29.62
C TYR A 186 40.88 17.88 28.11
N PHE A 187 40.73 16.73 27.45
CA PHE A 187 40.66 16.62 26.00
C PHE A 187 39.26 16.21 25.57
N LYS A 188 38.54 17.10 24.88
CA LYS A 188 37.23 16.80 24.33
C LYS A 188 37.42 16.15 22.97
N TYR A 189 36.88 14.95 22.78
CA TYR A 189 36.97 14.19 21.53
C TYR A 189 35.62 14.13 20.81
N GLN A 190 35.66 13.93 19.50
CA GLN A 190 34.53 13.77 18.60
C GLN A 190 34.48 12.34 18.05
N SER A 191 33.40 11.99 17.34
CA SER A 191 33.23 10.65 16.74
C SER A 191 34.37 10.29 15.77
N ASP A 192 34.88 11.26 15.01
CA ASP A 192 36.02 11.08 14.09
C ASP A 192 37.35 10.75 14.80
N ASP A 193 37.47 11.00 16.11
CA ASP A 193 38.66 10.66 16.90
C ASP A 193 38.68 9.18 17.34
N GLU A 194 37.56 8.45 17.21
CA GLU A 194 37.47 7.05 17.60
C GLU A 194 38.58 6.20 16.97
N GLY A 195 39.22 5.36 17.78
CA GLY A 195 40.28 4.46 17.33
C GLY A 195 41.65 5.12 17.17
N HIS A 196 41.73 6.46 17.19
CA HIS A 196 43.02 7.16 17.27
C HIS A 196 43.60 7.08 18.69
N SER A 197 44.92 7.01 18.78
CA SER A 197 45.63 7.00 20.07
C SER A 197 46.11 8.40 20.45
N VAL A 198 45.79 8.82 21.67
CA VAL A 198 46.20 10.10 22.26
C VAL A 198 47.02 9.91 23.53
N GLU A 199 47.95 10.81 23.78
CA GLU A 199 48.78 10.85 24.98
C GLU A 199 48.65 12.23 25.64
N ALA A 200 48.61 12.25 26.96
CA ALA A 200 48.64 13.47 27.76
C ALA A 200 50.03 13.66 28.35
N CYS A 201 50.64 14.80 28.08
CA CYS A 201 51.94 15.17 28.64
C CYS A 201 51.83 16.43 29.49
N VAL A 202 52.70 16.54 30.49
CA VAL A 202 52.82 17.74 31.32
C VAL A 202 54.13 18.43 31.03
N VAL A 203 54.08 19.74 30.84
CA VAL A 203 55.24 20.61 30.60
C VAL A 203 55.28 21.76 31.60
N GLU A 204 56.46 22.29 31.88
CA GLU A 204 56.63 23.51 32.69
C GLU A 204 56.04 24.74 32.00
N LYS A 205 55.48 25.67 32.78
CA LYS A 205 54.79 26.86 32.24
C LYS A 205 55.72 27.80 31.46
N ASP A 206 56.87 28.11 32.03
CA ASP A 206 57.75 29.15 31.51
C ASP A 206 58.77 28.62 30.50
N THR A 207 59.23 27.39 30.69
CA THR A 207 60.31 26.78 29.89
C THR A 207 59.80 25.85 28.81
N SER A 208 58.53 25.42 28.88
CA SER A 208 57.96 24.36 28.04
C SER A 208 58.75 23.03 28.10
N LYS A 209 59.53 22.81 29.16
CA LYS A 209 60.26 21.56 29.38
C LYS A 209 59.28 20.42 29.68
N LEU A 210 59.44 19.29 28.99
CA LEU A 210 58.64 18.09 29.22
C LEU A 210 58.96 17.45 30.58
N LEU A 211 57.93 17.27 31.41
CA LEU A 211 58.04 16.66 32.74
C LEU A 211 57.66 15.17 32.74
N GLY A 212 56.67 14.78 31.94
CA GLY A 212 56.22 13.39 31.82
C GLY A 212 55.02 13.24 30.90
N CYS A 213 54.77 12.02 30.43
CA CYS A 213 53.62 11.68 29.57
C CYS A 213 52.89 10.43 30.08
N SER A 214 51.64 10.28 29.66
CA SER A 214 50.88 9.04 29.81
C SER A 214 51.32 7.98 28.79
N LEU A 215 50.86 6.75 28.98
CA LEU A 215 50.80 5.77 27.89
C LEU A 215 49.73 6.20 26.86
N PRO A 216 49.82 5.77 25.58
CA PRO A 216 48.78 6.01 24.60
C PRO A 216 47.44 5.45 25.04
N TYR A 217 46.39 6.27 24.91
CA TYR A 217 45.00 5.91 25.13
C TYR A 217 44.28 5.90 23.78
N THR A 218 43.68 4.77 23.41
CA THR A 218 42.83 4.70 22.21
C THR A 218 41.43 5.18 22.54
N VAL A 219 41.00 6.24 21.86
CA VAL A 219 39.68 6.84 22.03
C VAL A 219 38.58 5.80 21.77
N GLN A 220 37.70 5.62 22.75
CA GLN A 220 36.59 4.68 22.67
C GLN A 220 35.42 5.26 21.88
N PRO A 221 34.56 4.42 21.27
CA PRO A 221 33.36 4.88 20.58
C PRO A 221 32.46 5.71 21.50
N ILE A 222 31.94 6.82 20.99
CA ILE A 222 30.93 7.62 21.69
C ILE A 222 29.61 6.84 21.69
N LYS A 223 28.97 6.73 22.85
CA LYS A 223 27.66 6.10 22.95
C LYS A 223 26.59 7.07 22.45
N GLY A 224 25.79 6.63 21.48
CA GLY A 224 24.75 7.45 20.88
C GLY A 224 23.60 6.63 20.28
N SER A 225 23.05 7.08 19.16
CA SER A 225 21.93 6.43 18.48
C SER A 225 22.42 5.36 17.51
N ALA A 226 21.56 4.40 17.17
CA ALA A 226 21.88 3.43 16.12
C ALA A 226 21.59 4.06 14.75
N PRO A 227 22.36 3.74 13.69
CA PRO A 227 22.07 4.27 12.37
C PRO A 227 20.76 3.69 11.82
N THR A 228 20.08 4.45 10.97
CA THR A 228 18.84 4.06 10.30
C THR A 228 18.96 4.26 8.79
N VAL A 229 18.09 3.59 8.03
CA VAL A 229 18.03 3.73 6.56
C VAL A 229 16.61 3.85 6.08
N ASN A 230 16.41 4.69 5.08
CA ASN A 230 15.19 4.75 4.29
C ASN A 230 15.46 4.02 2.96
N VAL A 231 14.90 2.83 2.79
CA VAL A 231 15.06 2.03 1.56
C VAL A 231 13.98 2.41 0.56
N GLU A 232 14.38 2.77 -0.64
CA GLU A 232 13.46 3.16 -1.72
C GLU A 232 12.80 1.93 -2.36
N ASP A 233 11.55 2.11 -2.79
CA ASP A 233 10.86 1.12 -3.62
C ASP A 233 11.49 1.04 -5.01
N PHE A 234 11.24 -0.05 -5.73
CA PHE A 234 11.83 -0.23 -7.06
C PHE A 234 11.17 0.72 -8.07
N ASP A 235 11.95 1.66 -8.63
CA ASP A 235 11.47 2.63 -9.64
C ASP A 235 10.95 2.00 -10.94
N ASN A 236 11.42 0.79 -11.26
CA ASN A 236 11.15 0.12 -12.52
C ASN A 236 10.50 -1.24 -12.30
N ILE A 237 9.80 -1.72 -13.33
CA ILE A 237 9.28 -3.08 -13.41
C ILE A 237 10.45 -4.06 -13.24
N VAL A 238 10.35 -4.89 -12.20
CA VAL A 238 11.33 -5.94 -11.92
C VAL A 238 11.08 -7.11 -12.87
N LYS A 239 12.00 -7.37 -13.80
CA LYS A 239 11.94 -8.53 -14.71
C LYS A 239 13.01 -9.56 -14.34
N SER A 240 12.70 -10.84 -14.48
CA SER A 240 13.71 -11.90 -14.33
C SER A 240 14.86 -11.72 -15.32
N GLY A 241 16.09 -12.11 -14.94
CA GLY A 241 17.29 -11.91 -15.76
C GLY A 241 17.76 -10.46 -15.87
N ARG A 242 17.07 -9.48 -15.27
CA ARG A 242 17.49 -8.07 -15.21
C ARG A 242 17.96 -7.71 -13.81
N THR A 243 19.12 -7.08 -13.71
CA THR A 243 19.68 -6.63 -12.43
C THR A 243 18.91 -5.44 -11.90
N VAL A 244 18.48 -5.53 -10.64
CA VAL A 244 17.92 -4.43 -9.86
C VAL A 244 18.92 -3.97 -8.81
N THR A 245 18.87 -2.68 -8.46
CA THR A 245 19.74 -2.06 -7.45
C THR A 245 18.86 -1.52 -6.32
N LEU A 246 19.22 -1.84 -5.08
CA LEU A 246 18.52 -1.32 -3.90
C LEU A 246 19.05 0.08 -3.58
N LYS A 247 18.20 1.09 -3.73
CA LYS A 247 18.52 2.47 -3.36
C LYS A 247 18.08 2.72 -1.93
N TYR A 248 18.88 3.46 -1.17
CA TYR A 248 18.56 3.81 0.19
C TYR A 248 19.31 5.08 0.62
N THR A 249 18.77 5.77 1.63
CA THR A 249 19.40 6.91 2.28
C THR A 249 19.77 6.53 3.72
N PHE A 250 21.05 6.66 4.07
CA PHE A 250 21.56 6.46 5.43
C PHE A 250 21.30 7.71 6.29
N ASN A 251 20.83 7.51 7.51
CA ASN A 251 20.61 8.57 8.49
C ASN A 251 21.13 8.14 9.86
N ASP A 252 21.75 9.08 10.56
CA ASP A 252 22.26 8.88 11.91
C ASP A 252 22.06 10.19 12.70
N GLU A 253 21.48 10.11 13.89
CA GLU A 253 21.01 11.28 14.64
C GLU A 253 22.17 12.09 15.25
N ASP A 254 23.24 11.42 15.65
CA ASP A 254 24.44 11.98 16.25
C ASP A 254 25.58 12.20 15.24
N GLY A 255 25.32 11.89 13.98
CA GLY A 255 26.16 12.30 12.84
C GLY A 255 27.29 11.31 12.54
N ASP A 256 27.18 10.06 13.00
CA ASP A 256 28.13 9.02 12.64
C ASP A 256 28.10 8.72 11.15
N LYS A 257 29.29 8.48 10.58
CA LYS A 257 29.44 8.23 9.14
C LYS A 257 29.14 6.78 8.80
N GLU A 258 28.47 6.54 7.68
CA GLU A 258 28.19 5.18 7.17
C GLU A 258 29.47 4.36 6.88
N ASP A 259 29.49 3.11 7.33
CA ASP A 259 30.40 2.05 6.91
C ASP A 259 29.73 1.15 5.84
N ARG A 260 29.84 1.59 4.59
CA ARG A 260 29.31 0.85 3.43
C ARG A 260 29.93 -0.54 3.25
N SER A 261 31.12 -0.78 3.78
CA SER A 261 31.79 -2.09 3.66
C SER A 261 31.20 -3.14 4.58
N LYS A 262 30.51 -2.72 5.65
CA LYS A 262 29.85 -3.59 6.63
C LYS A 262 28.33 -3.60 6.52
N SER A 263 27.74 -2.59 5.87
CA SER A 263 26.30 -2.55 5.63
C SER A 263 25.86 -3.80 4.87
N LEU A 264 24.82 -4.46 5.38
CA LEU A 264 24.36 -5.75 4.88
C LEU A 264 23.14 -5.55 3.99
N TYR A 265 23.08 -6.32 2.91
CA TYR A 265 21.96 -6.33 1.97
C TYR A 265 21.32 -7.71 2.00
N THR A 266 20.05 -7.76 2.37
CA THR A 266 19.26 -8.99 2.37
C THR A 266 18.19 -8.91 1.29
N TRP A 267 18.10 -9.94 0.44
CA TRP A 267 17.06 -10.04 -0.58
C TRP A 267 16.11 -11.19 -0.26
N TYR A 268 14.82 -10.99 -0.51
CA TYR A 268 13.77 -11.97 -0.30
C TYR A 268 12.98 -12.18 -1.58
N VAL A 269 12.85 -13.44 -2.00
CA VAL A 269 11.96 -13.86 -3.09
C VAL A 269 10.84 -14.69 -2.50
N GLY A 270 9.61 -14.19 -2.59
CA GLY A 270 8.51 -14.65 -1.75
C GLY A 270 8.87 -14.46 -0.28
N GLU A 271 8.87 -15.56 0.48
CA GLU A 271 9.31 -15.58 1.88
C GLU A 271 10.74 -16.14 2.03
N GLN A 272 11.39 -16.54 0.93
CA GLN A 272 12.70 -17.19 0.97
C GLN A 272 13.83 -16.14 0.91
N LYS A 273 14.71 -16.16 1.91
CA LYS A 273 15.93 -15.35 1.94
C LYS A 273 16.91 -15.84 0.89
N GLN A 274 17.37 -14.92 0.04
CA GLN A 274 18.40 -15.18 -0.96
C GLN A 274 19.77 -14.90 -0.33
N SER A 275 20.73 -15.81 -0.55
CA SER A 275 22.06 -15.72 0.07
C SER A 275 23.09 -15.12 -0.90
N ASN A 276 24.11 -14.44 -0.35
CA ASN A 276 25.29 -13.95 -1.09
C ASN A 276 25.04 -12.85 -2.15
N HIS A 277 24.20 -11.86 -1.83
CA HIS A 277 23.97 -10.71 -2.71
C HIS A 277 24.42 -9.40 -2.03
N GLY A 278 25.03 -8.50 -2.82
CA GLY A 278 25.33 -7.14 -2.40
C GLY A 278 24.14 -6.21 -2.60
N GLN A 279 24.40 -4.93 -2.86
CA GLN A 279 23.37 -3.92 -3.15
C GLN A 279 22.56 -4.18 -4.43
N THR A 280 22.98 -5.15 -5.25
CA THR A 280 22.30 -5.52 -6.51
C THR A 280 21.85 -6.98 -6.49
N PHE A 281 20.72 -7.26 -7.12
CA PHE A 281 20.16 -8.60 -7.27
C PHE A 281 19.67 -8.82 -8.70
N THR A 282 19.89 -10.02 -9.25
CA THR A 282 19.37 -10.41 -10.56
C THR A 282 18.46 -11.61 -10.37
N PRO A 283 17.13 -11.44 -10.40
CA PRO A 283 16.21 -12.56 -10.19
C PRO A 283 16.36 -13.58 -11.31
N ASP A 284 16.46 -14.87 -10.99
CA ASP A 284 16.48 -15.92 -12.00
C ASP A 284 15.13 -16.06 -12.70
N LYS A 285 15.12 -16.69 -13.90
CA LYS A 285 13.87 -16.95 -14.65
C LYS A 285 12.84 -17.75 -13.85
N SER A 286 13.30 -18.67 -13.00
CA SER A 286 12.45 -19.48 -12.12
C SER A 286 11.75 -18.67 -11.01
N MET A 287 12.22 -17.44 -10.74
CA MET A 287 11.68 -16.56 -9.72
C MET A 287 10.54 -15.68 -10.27
N ALA A 288 10.24 -15.74 -11.57
CA ALA A 288 9.11 -15.02 -12.14
C ALA A 288 7.79 -15.37 -11.43
N PHE A 289 6.90 -14.39 -11.33
CA PHE A 289 5.63 -14.42 -10.58
C PHE A 289 5.74 -14.53 -9.06
N SER A 290 6.96 -14.53 -8.52
CA SER A 290 7.19 -14.34 -7.08
C SER A 290 7.34 -12.86 -6.73
N THR A 291 7.24 -12.52 -5.45
CA THR A 291 7.49 -11.16 -4.97
C THR A 291 8.97 -10.97 -4.61
N LEU A 292 9.52 -9.77 -4.81
CA LEU A 292 10.87 -9.38 -4.43
C LEU A 292 10.80 -8.28 -3.36
N LYS A 293 11.60 -8.41 -2.31
CA LYS A 293 11.83 -7.36 -1.30
C LYS A 293 13.33 -7.27 -1.01
N GLY A 294 13.86 -6.05 -0.99
CA GLY A 294 15.24 -5.76 -0.59
C GLY A 294 15.28 -5.09 0.78
N CYS A 295 16.24 -5.50 1.62
CA CYS A 295 16.44 -4.96 2.96
C CYS A 295 17.89 -4.54 3.16
N VAL A 296 18.08 -3.51 3.98
CA VAL A 296 19.39 -2.97 4.34
C VAL A 296 19.52 -2.94 5.85
N THR A 297 20.64 -3.45 6.37
CA THR A 297 21.10 -3.24 7.75
C THR A 297 22.26 -2.26 7.71
N PRO A 298 22.08 -1.00 8.15
CA PRO A 298 23.15 -0.02 8.09
C PRO A 298 24.20 -0.27 9.17
N TYR A 299 25.43 0.12 8.86
CA TYR A 299 26.52 0.16 9.82
C TYR A 299 27.17 1.55 9.84
N SER A 300 27.53 2.03 11.01
CA SER A 300 28.33 3.25 11.18
C SER A 300 29.82 2.90 11.35
N LYS A 301 30.70 3.81 10.93
CA LYS A 301 32.16 3.73 11.12
C LYS A 301 32.52 4.05 12.56
N THR A 302 31.83 5.03 13.14
CA THR A 302 32.06 5.61 14.45
C THR A 302 30.83 5.42 15.33
N GLY A 303 31.02 5.61 16.64
CA GLY A 303 29.98 5.51 17.65
C GLY A 303 29.58 4.09 18.02
N THR A 304 28.68 4.00 19.00
CA THR A 304 28.06 2.75 19.41
C THR A 304 26.61 2.99 19.84
N PRO A 305 25.64 2.17 19.36
CA PRO A 305 25.81 0.92 18.60
C PRO A 305 26.14 1.10 17.12
N LYS A 306 27.08 0.29 16.59
CA LYS A 306 27.52 0.38 15.18
C LYS A 306 26.53 -0.17 14.16
N ALA A 307 25.58 -0.99 14.58
CA ALA A 307 24.64 -1.65 13.68
C ALA A 307 23.24 -1.12 13.93
N GLY A 308 22.55 -0.74 12.85
CA GLY A 308 21.13 -0.41 12.88
C GLY A 308 20.24 -1.63 12.76
N GLU A 309 18.93 -1.42 12.82
CA GLU A 309 17.94 -2.45 12.50
C GLU A 309 17.80 -2.65 10.98
N GLU A 310 17.42 -3.85 10.57
CA GLU A 310 17.12 -4.15 9.17
C GLU A 310 15.83 -3.45 8.74
N THR A 311 15.89 -2.65 7.69
CA THR A 311 14.72 -2.00 7.08
C THR A 311 14.56 -2.47 5.64
N CYS A 312 13.32 -2.68 5.20
CA CYS A 312 13.01 -3.21 3.87
C CYS A 312 12.10 -2.27 3.08
N ASN A 313 12.18 -2.35 1.75
CA ASN A 313 11.21 -1.71 0.86
C ASN A 313 9.90 -2.52 0.73
N GLN A 314 8.94 -2.01 -0.03
CA GLN A 314 7.71 -2.72 -0.37
C GLN A 314 8.00 -3.92 -1.30
N LYS A 315 7.12 -4.92 -1.23
CA LYS A 315 7.19 -6.09 -2.13
C LYS A 315 6.82 -5.68 -3.56
N ALA A 316 7.66 -6.02 -4.54
CA ALA A 316 7.37 -5.87 -5.96
C ALA A 316 7.19 -7.24 -6.64
N LEU A 317 6.34 -7.35 -7.67
CA LEU A 317 6.21 -8.58 -8.45
C LEU A 317 7.38 -8.72 -9.43
N ILE A 318 7.94 -9.91 -9.55
CA ILE A 318 8.94 -10.24 -10.58
C ILE A 318 8.20 -10.71 -11.84
N TYR A 319 8.31 -9.96 -12.93
CA TYR A 319 7.75 -10.33 -14.22
C TYR A 319 8.70 -11.22 -15.01
N SER A 320 8.14 -12.00 -15.94
CA SER A 320 8.96 -12.79 -16.87
C SER A 320 9.76 -11.87 -17.80
N SER A 321 10.98 -12.27 -18.15
CA SER A 321 11.72 -11.70 -19.28
C SER A 321 11.60 -12.51 -20.56
N ASP A 322 11.07 -13.73 -20.49
CA ASP A 322 10.78 -14.52 -21.68
C ASP A 322 9.63 -13.85 -22.44
N PRO A 323 9.74 -13.71 -23.78
CA PRO A 323 8.67 -13.18 -24.60
C PRO A 323 7.39 -14.00 -24.40
N SER A 324 6.30 -13.33 -24.05
CA SER A 324 4.95 -13.88 -24.10
C SER A 324 4.14 -13.08 -25.10
N ALA A 325 3.18 -13.76 -25.74
CA ALA A 325 2.11 -13.05 -26.41
C ALA A 325 1.11 -12.53 -25.36
N PRO A 326 0.45 -11.39 -25.61
CA PRO A 326 -0.59 -10.88 -24.74
C PRO A 326 -1.88 -11.70 -24.84
N GLU A 327 -2.75 -11.54 -23.84
CA GLU A 327 -4.02 -12.24 -23.72
C GLU A 327 -5.16 -11.25 -23.46
N ALA A 328 -6.30 -11.49 -24.10
CA ALA A 328 -7.54 -10.76 -23.87
C ALA A 328 -8.52 -11.65 -23.10
N SER A 329 -9.04 -11.14 -22.00
CA SER A 329 -9.94 -11.84 -21.07
C SER A 329 -11.08 -10.92 -20.63
N GLU A 330 -12.07 -11.45 -19.90
CA GLU A 330 -13.19 -10.66 -19.36
C GLU A 330 -13.87 -9.80 -20.44
N LEU A 331 -14.10 -10.38 -21.62
CA LEU A 331 -14.80 -9.69 -22.70
C LEU A 331 -16.25 -9.45 -22.30
N HIS A 332 -16.77 -8.27 -22.63
CA HIS A 332 -18.15 -7.87 -22.41
C HIS A 332 -18.69 -7.05 -23.59
N ILE A 333 -19.96 -7.28 -23.93
CA ILE A 333 -20.73 -6.42 -24.85
C ILE A 333 -21.67 -5.57 -23.99
N SER A 334 -21.54 -4.26 -24.10
CA SER A 334 -22.40 -3.28 -23.42
C SER A 334 -23.28 -2.54 -24.42
N GLY A 335 -24.40 -1.99 -23.94
CA GLY A 335 -25.38 -1.30 -24.78
C GLY A 335 -26.58 -2.19 -25.12
N LEU A 336 -27.56 -1.58 -25.77
CA LEU A 336 -28.78 -2.27 -26.16
C LEU A 336 -28.60 -2.88 -27.55
N LYS A 337 -28.97 -4.15 -27.72
CA LYS A 337 -28.77 -4.89 -28.97
C LYS A 337 -30.00 -4.79 -29.85
N PHE A 338 -30.35 -3.55 -30.18
CA PHE A 338 -31.43 -3.21 -31.08
C PHE A 338 -30.89 -2.40 -32.26
N GLU A 339 -31.58 -2.47 -33.39
CA GLU A 339 -31.39 -1.60 -34.54
C GLU A 339 -31.25 -0.13 -34.11
N GLY A 340 -30.27 0.55 -34.69
CA GLY A 340 -29.95 1.95 -34.43
C GLY A 340 -29.24 2.19 -33.09
N GLN A 341 -29.16 1.19 -32.21
CA GLN A 341 -28.47 1.31 -30.93
C GLN A 341 -27.00 0.95 -31.08
N LYS A 342 -26.17 1.65 -30.30
CA LYS A 342 -24.74 1.43 -30.24
C LYS A 342 -24.40 0.40 -29.18
N VAL A 343 -23.68 -0.64 -29.58
CA VAL A 343 -23.00 -1.57 -28.68
C VAL A 343 -21.51 -1.23 -28.59
N THR A 344 -20.92 -1.46 -27.42
CA THR A 344 -19.51 -1.20 -27.16
C THR A 344 -18.88 -2.41 -26.47
N GLY A 345 -17.74 -2.85 -26.98
CA GLY A 345 -16.98 -3.96 -26.46
C GLY A 345 -16.00 -3.47 -25.40
N SER A 346 -15.75 -4.30 -24.40
CA SER A 346 -14.69 -4.09 -23.42
C SER A 346 -14.02 -5.41 -23.11
N TYR A 347 -12.75 -5.38 -22.73
CA TYR A 347 -11.97 -6.55 -22.35
C TYR A 347 -10.86 -6.12 -21.41
N LYS A 348 -10.22 -7.11 -20.79
CA LYS A 348 -9.05 -6.95 -19.95
C LYS A 348 -7.82 -7.51 -20.66
N TYR A 349 -6.88 -6.63 -20.92
CA TYR A 349 -5.56 -6.97 -21.44
C TYR A 349 -4.67 -7.54 -20.33
N PHE A 350 -3.91 -8.57 -20.66
CA PHE A 350 -2.89 -9.14 -19.79
C PHE A 350 -1.66 -9.54 -20.60
N ASP A 351 -0.47 -9.22 -20.09
CA ASP A 351 0.79 -9.71 -20.63
C ASP A 351 1.71 -10.19 -19.49
N LYS A 352 2.33 -11.35 -19.70
CA LYS A 352 3.10 -12.06 -18.67
C LYS A 352 4.46 -11.40 -18.36
N ASN A 353 5.00 -10.66 -19.31
CA ASN A 353 6.21 -9.83 -19.24
C ASN A 353 5.86 -8.38 -18.88
N HIS A 354 4.57 -8.08 -18.71
CA HIS A 354 4.01 -6.77 -18.40
C HIS A 354 4.42 -5.72 -19.43
N ASP A 355 4.44 -6.15 -20.69
CA ASP A 355 4.59 -5.22 -21.79
C ASP A 355 3.25 -4.48 -22.00
N PRO A 356 3.28 -3.14 -22.17
CA PRO A 356 2.05 -2.38 -22.35
C PRO A 356 1.29 -2.78 -23.62
N GLU A 357 -0.03 -2.69 -23.55
CA GLU A 357 -0.92 -2.85 -24.69
C GLU A 357 -0.62 -1.83 -25.81
N SER A 358 -0.73 -2.28 -27.06
CA SER A 358 -0.65 -1.44 -28.26
C SER A 358 -1.97 -1.44 -29.04
N ASN A 359 -1.92 -1.37 -30.37
CA ASN A 359 -3.11 -1.29 -31.23
C ASN A 359 -3.77 -2.67 -31.36
N SER A 360 -4.40 -3.15 -30.29
CA SER A 360 -5.22 -4.36 -30.32
C SER A 360 -6.31 -4.27 -31.38
N GLU A 361 -6.58 -5.37 -32.07
CA GLU A 361 -7.57 -5.43 -33.15
C GLU A 361 -8.92 -5.92 -32.63
N TYR A 362 -9.99 -5.38 -33.21
CA TYR A 362 -11.37 -5.71 -32.83
C TYR A 362 -12.15 -6.18 -34.05
N GLU A 363 -13.09 -7.09 -33.84
CA GLU A 363 -14.02 -7.50 -34.88
C GLU A 363 -15.42 -7.73 -34.30
N TRP A 364 -16.42 -7.07 -34.88
CA TRP A 364 -17.82 -7.34 -34.64
C TRP A 364 -18.37 -8.20 -35.76
N ARG A 365 -19.05 -9.28 -35.40
CA ARG A 365 -19.65 -10.23 -36.34
C ARG A 365 -21.13 -10.40 -36.06
N ILE A 366 -21.92 -10.48 -37.11
CA ILE A 366 -23.35 -10.83 -37.06
C ILE A 366 -23.52 -12.22 -37.65
N HIS A 367 -23.99 -13.14 -36.83
CA HIS A 367 -24.36 -14.50 -37.22
C HIS A 367 -25.86 -14.52 -37.52
N ARG A 368 -26.25 -14.98 -38.71
CA ARG A 368 -27.65 -14.95 -39.16
C ARG A 368 -28.31 -16.32 -39.06
N GLY A 369 -29.45 -16.38 -38.37
CA GLY A 369 -30.16 -17.64 -38.14
C GLY A 369 -29.48 -18.51 -37.07
N THR A 370 -29.68 -19.83 -37.14
CA THR A 370 -29.15 -20.79 -36.15
C THR A 370 -27.80 -21.39 -36.54
N ASP A 371 -27.27 -21.03 -37.71
CA ASP A 371 -25.95 -21.50 -38.15
C ASP A 371 -24.89 -20.54 -37.62
N THR A 372 -24.10 -21.01 -36.66
CA THR A 372 -23.07 -20.22 -35.98
C THR A 372 -21.76 -20.13 -36.78
N ASP A 373 -21.66 -20.83 -37.91
CA ASP A 373 -20.45 -20.84 -38.74
C ASP A 373 -20.54 -19.83 -39.90
N ASP A 374 -21.74 -19.29 -40.21
CA ASP A 374 -21.96 -18.24 -41.20
C ASP A 374 -22.13 -16.87 -40.53
N TYR A 375 -21.11 -16.01 -40.68
CA TYR A 375 -21.11 -14.66 -40.11
C TYR A 375 -20.66 -13.59 -41.11
N GLN A 376 -21.11 -12.37 -40.84
CA GLN A 376 -20.64 -11.17 -41.52
C GLN A 376 -19.86 -10.30 -40.54
N VAL A 377 -18.64 -9.90 -40.92
CA VAL A 377 -17.91 -8.85 -40.21
C VAL A 377 -18.54 -7.49 -40.51
N VAL A 378 -18.96 -6.78 -39.47
CA VAL A 378 -19.70 -5.51 -39.58
C VAL A 378 -18.94 -4.29 -39.06
N SER A 379 -17.96 -4.47 -38.19
CA SER A 379 -17.10 -3.38 -37.69
C SER A 379 -15.76 -3.91 -37.19
N ARG A 380 -14.74 -3.03 -37.22
CA ARG A 380 -13.43 -3.25 -36.59
C ARG A 380 -13.08 -2.20 -35.53
N ASP A 381 -14.05 -1.35 -35.18
CA ASP A 381 -13.93 -0.42 -34.08
C ASP A 381 -14.32 -1.11 -32.76
N LEU A 382 -13.96 -0.51 -31.63
CA LEU A 382 -14.39 -0.99 -30.30
C LEU A 382 -15.92 -0.89 -30.10
N SER A 383 -16.63 -0.28 -31.05
CA SER A 383 -18.08 -0.14 -31.00
C SER A 383 -18.72 -0.35 -32.36
N TYR A 384 -20.00 -0.73 -32.34
CA TYR A 384 -20.81 -0.93 -33.54
C TYR A 384 -22.22 -0.42 -33.31
N THR A 385 -22.85 0.17 -34.32
CA THR A 385 -24.27 0.54 -34.29
C THR A 385 -25.04 -0.45 -35.15
N LEU A 386 -25.96 -1.20 -34.53
CA LEU A 386 -26.73 -2.23 -35.23
C LEU A 386 -27.55 -1.60 -36.36
N GLN A 387 -27.58 -2.28 -37.50
CA GLN A 387 -28.29 -1.89 -38.71
C GLN A 387 -29.61 -2.66 -38.85
N LEU A 388 -30.51 -2.18 -39.71
CA LEU A 388 -31.82 -2.78 -39.98
C LEU A 388 -31.76 -4.29 -40.32
N GLY A 389 -30.68 -4.76 -40.94
CA GLY A 389 -30.50 -6.16 -41.34
C GLY A 389 -29.82 -7.07 -40.30
N ASP A 390 -29.44 -6.54 -39.14
CA ASP A 390 -28.77 -7.32 -38.09
C ASP A 390 -29.78 -8.06 -37.20
N GLU A 391 -30.96 -7.48 -37.02
CA GLU A 391 -32.02 -8.11 -36.26
C GLU A 391 -32.65 -9.28 -37.03
N GLY A 392 -33.01 -10.34 -36.30
CA GLY A 392 -33.64 -11.49 -36.90
C GLY A 392 -33.73 -12.67 -35.94
N ARG A 393 -34.61 -13.62 -36.27
CA ARG A 393 -34.81 -14.81 -35.44
C ARG A 393 -33.53 -15.63 -35.34
N GLY A 394 -32.99 -15.70 -34.13
CA GLY A 394 -31.78 -16.46 -33.83
C GLY A 394 -30.49 -15.73 -34.17
N ASN A 395 -30.56 -14.51 -34.72
CA ASN A 395 -29.36 -13.74 -34.99
C ASN A 395 -28.64 -13.40 -33.68
N THR A 396 -27.32 -13.47 -33.72
CA THR A 396 -26.46 -13.15 -32.58
C THR A 396 -25.35 -12.20 -33.01
N ILE A 397 -24.83 -11.46 -32.04
CA ILE A 397 -23.70 -10.56 -32.21
C ILE A 397 -22.51 -11.13 -31.46
N GLU A 398 -21.37 -11.21 -32.15
CA GLU A 398 -20.11 -11.67 -31.60
C GLU A 398 -19.08 -10.53 -31.60
N PHE A 399 -18.41 -10.33 -30.48
CA PHE A 399 -17.31 -9.39 -30.31
C PHE A 399 -16.02 -10.16 -30.08
N CYS A 400 -15.05 -9.95 -30.96
CA CYS A 400 -13.73 -10.58 -30.93
C CYS A 400 -12.63 -9.54 -30.69
N VAL A 401 -11.63 -9.93 -29.91
CA VAL A 401 -10.44 -9.13 -29.62
C VAL A 401 -9.19 -9.94 -29.92
N THR A 402 -8.25 -9.33 -30.62
CA THR A 402 -6.89 -9.84 -30.84
C THR A 402 -5.92 -8.86 -30.19
N PRO A 403 -5.38 -9.14 -29.00
CA PRO A 403 -4.56 -8.19 -28.27
C PRO A 403 -3.16 -8.07 -28.88
N HIS A 404 -2.59 -6.86 -28.84
CA HIS A 404 -1.21 -6.60 -29.24
C HIS A 404 -0.44 -5.88 -28.13
N ASP A 405 0.86 -6.15 -28.02
CA ASP A 405 1.75 -5.46 -27.10
C ASP A 405 2.64 -4.42 -27.82
N THR A 406 3.31 -3.57 -27.05
CA THR A 406 4.21 -2.49 -27.54
C THR A 406 5.65 -2.95 -27.77
N THR A 407 5.94 -4.26 -27.78
CA THR A 407 7.32 -4.74 -27.98
C THR A 407 7.86 -4.35 -29.35
N ALA A 408 9.19 -4.33 -29.50
CA ALA A 408 9.85 -4.04 -30.78
C ALA A 408 9.48 -5.02 -31.91
N LEU A 409 8.89 -6.18 -31.57
CA LEU A 409 8.38 -7.18 -32.51
C LEU A 409 6.85 -7.15 -32.63
N GLY A 410 6.13 -6.41 -31.77
CA GLY A 410 4.68 -6.27 -31.76
C GLY A 410 3.96 -7.61 -31.67
N SER A 411 4.20 -8.38 -30.60
CA SER A 411 3.61 -9.72 -30.44
C SER A 411 2.08 -9.64 -30.45
N GLN A 412 1.49 -10.58 -31.16
CA GLN A 412 0.05 -10.74 -31.30
C GLN A 412 -0.42 -11.92 -30.44
N GLY A 413 -1.46 -11.69 -29.65
CA GLY A 413 -2.17 -12.73 -28.91
C GLY A 413 -3.17 -13.51 -29.76
N ASN A 414 -3.68 -14.61 -29.21
CA ASN A 414 -4.79 -15.32 -29.84
C ASN A 414 -6.07 -14.48 -29.81
N GLN A 415 -6.90 -14.64 -30.84
CA GLN A 415 -8.23 -14.03 -30.86
C GLN A 415 -9.14 -14.70 -29.82
N THR A 416 -9.80 -13.90 -29.00
CA THR A 416 -10.84 -14.32 -28.04
C THR A 416 -12.15 -13.66 -28.43
N CYS A 417 -13.26 -14.39 -28.41
CA CYS A 417 -14.58 -13.88 -28.77
C CYS A 417 -15.63 -14.17 -27.69
N ILE A 418 -16.66 -13.33 -27.62
CA ILE A 418 -17.91 -13.58 -26.90
C ILE A 418 -19.09 -13.34 -27.82
N GLN A 419 -20.16 -14.12 -27.64
CA GLN A 419 -21.34 -14.07 -28.48
C GLN A 419 -22.59 -13.90 -27.61
N GLU A 420 -23.49 -13.01 -28.01
CA GLU A 420 -24.72 -12.72 -27.30
C GLU A 420 -25.92 -12.61 -28.26
N ASP A 421 -27.11 -12.93 -27.78
CA ASP A 421 -28.35 -12.79 -28.56
C ASP A 421 -28.62 -11.32 -28.89
N ILE A 422 -28.95 -11.06 -30.16
CA ILE A 422 -29.58 -9.80 -30.57
C ILE A 422 -31.04 -9.86 -30.15
N ALA A 423 -31.59 -8.73 -29.71
CA ALA A 423 -32.91 -8.75 -29.13
C ALA A 423 -33.98 -9.12 -30.18
N TRP A 424 -34.71 -10.19 -29.89
CA TRP A 424 -35.73 -10.76 -30.76
C TRP A 424 -36.85 -11.39 -29.93
N PHE A 425 -38.09 -11.33 -30.41
CA PHE A 425 -39.18 -12.08 -29.78
C PHE A 425 -39.97 -12.94 -30.75
N GLU A 426 -40.49 -14.04 -30.22
CA GLU A 426 -41.44 -14.88 -30.91
C GLU A 426 -42.70 -15.06 -30.05
N GLY A 427 -43.87 -14.99 -30.68
CA GLY A 427 -45.12 -15.36 -30.02
C GLY A 427 -45.18 -16.88 -29.85
N LYS A 428 -45.61 -17.34 -28.68
CA LYS A 428 -45.91 -18.74 -28.38
C LYS A 428 -47.34 -18.90 -27.88
N GLY A 429 -47.97 -19.99 -28.27
CA GLY A 429 -49.30 -20.38 -27.83
C GLY A 429 -50.26 -20.45 -29.00
N ARG A 430 -51.53 -20.25 -28.72
CA ARG A 430 -52.62 -20.43 -29.69
C ARG A 430 -53.18 -19.08 -30.10
N PHE A 431 -53.14 -18.77 -31.38
CA PHE A 431 -53.73 -17.57 -31.96
C PHE A 431 -55.12 -17.89 -32.52
N ASP A 432 -56.02 -18.34 -31.63
CA ASP A 432 -57.41 -18.71 -31.95
C ASP A 432 -58.37 -18.42 -30.80
N GLU A 433 -59.69 -18.54 -31.02
CA GLU A 433 -60.76 -18.09 -30.10
C GLU A 433 -60.69 -18.67 -28.68
N THR A 434 -59.89 -19.73 -28.49
CA THR A 434 -59.66 -20.39 -27.20
C THR A 434 -58.22 -20.25 -26.69
N GLY A 435 -57.38 -19.54 -27.45
CA GLY A 435 -55.94 -19.49 -27.28
C GLY A 435 -55.41 -18.21 -26.64
N LYS A 436 -54.19 -18.31 -26.11
CA LYS A 436 -53.41 -17.20 -25.55
C LYS A 436 -52.06 -17.15 -26.28
N VAL A 437 -51.59 -15.96 -26.60
CA VAL A 437 -50.29 -15.71 -27.22
C VAL A 437 -49.37 -14.98 -26.25
N VAL A 438 -48.26 -15.64 -25.92
CA VAL A 438 -47.24 -15.20 -24.97
C VAL A 438 -46.00 -14.76 -25.75
N PRO A 439 -45.47 -13.55 -25.55
CA PRO A 439 -44.18 -13.18 -26.14
C PRO A 439 -43.04 -13.88 -25.40
N ILE A 440 -42.17 -14.55 -26.14
CA ILE A 440 -40.89 -15.09 -25.65
C ILE A 440 -39.79 -14.16 -26.12
N LEU A 441 -39.12 -13.52 -25.16
CA LEU A 441 -38.08 -12.54 -25.40
C LEU A 441 -36.70 -13.22 -25.33
N LYS A 442 -35.88 -13.06 -26.37
CA LYS A 442 -34.46 -13.44 -26.41
C LYS A 442 -33.60 -12.20 -26.61
N GLY A 443 -32.45 -12.11 -25.94
CA GLY A 443 -31.55 -10.96 -26.04
C GLY A 443 -32.09 -9.62 -25.49
N TYR A 444 -33.32 -9.59 -24.96
CA TYR A 444 -33.90 -8.39 -24.37
C TYR A 444 -33.26 -8.06 -23.01
N PRO A 445 -32.98 -6.78 -22.71
CA PRO A 445 -32.55 -6.34 -21.39
C PRO A 445 -33.68 -6.45 -20.38
N SER A 446 -33.39 -6.24 -19.10
CA SER A 446 -34.45 -6.04 -18.09
C SER A 446 -35.28 -4.79 -18.42
N PHE A 447 -36.59 -4.89 -18.28
CA PHE A 447 -37.56 -3.83 -18.57
C PHE A 447 -38.59 -3.70 -17.46
N ASN A 448 -39.22 -2.52 -17.35
CA ASN A 448 -40.18 -2.22 -16.28
C ASN A 448 -41.62 -2.55 -16.67
N SER A 449 -41.96 -2.37 -17.96
CA SER A 449 -43.28 -2.68 -18.46
C SER A 449 -43.25 -3.26 -19.86
N SER A 450 -44.30 -4.00 -20.20
CA SER A 450 -44.60 -4.39 -21.57
C SER A 450 -46.03 -4.02 -21.95
N HIS A 451 -46.31 -4.00 -23.24
CA HIS A 451 -47.64 -3.76 -23.80
C HIS A 451 -47.69 -4.24 -25.25
N TRP A 452 -48.92 -4.32 -25.76
CA TRP A 452 -49.18 -4.55 -27.17
C TRP A 452 -49.69 -3.27 -27.82
N GLU A 453 -49.29 -3.02 -29.05
CA GLU A 453 -49.65 -1.82 -29.81
C GLU A 453 -50.01 -2.22 -31.25
N SER A 454 -50.97 -1.57 -31.90
CA SER A 454 -51.25 -1.78 -33.32
C SER A 454 -50.08 -1.25 -34.17
N VAL A 455 -49.89 -1.80 -35.37
CA VAL A 455 -48.76 -1.38 -36.21
C VAL A 455 -48.84 0.10 -36.62
N ASP A 456 -50.05 0.64 -36.76
CA ASP A 456 -50.30 2.08 -37.00
C ASP A 456 -50.07 2.96 -35.77
N GLY A 457 -49.93 2.37 -34.58
CA GLY A 457 -49.73 3.06 -33.30
C GLY A 457 -50.98 3.73 -32.72
N GLU A 458 -52.14 3.57 -33.35
CA GLU A 458 -53.39 4.21 -32.88
C GLU A 458 -54.01 3.49 -31.68
N THR A 459 -53.72 2.19 -31.52
CA THR A 459 -54.30 1.34 -30.48
C THR A 459 -53.22 0.74 -29.58
N THR A 460 -53.27 1.04 -28.29
CA THR A 460 -52.34 0.50 -27.29
C THR A 460 -53.05 -0.29 -26.19
N TRP A 461 -52.43 -1.36 -25.68
CA TRP A 461 -52.92 -2.20 -24.60
C TRP A 461 -51.87 -2.46 -23.54
N PHE A 462 -52.01 -1.81 -22.40
CA PHE A 462 -51.05 -1.82 -21.30
C PHE A 462 -51.19 -3.06 -20.42
N ILE A 463 -50.30 -4.04 -20.54
CA ILE A 463 -50.22 -5.13 -19.55
C ILE A 463 -48.77 -5.59 -19.35
N GLY A 464 -48.37 -5.65 -18.07
CA GLY A 464 -47.24 -6.44 -17.59
C GLY A 464 -46.13 -5.60 -17.00
N THR A 465 -45.97 -5.68 -15.68
CA THR A 465 -44.86 -5.06 -14.95
C THR A 465 -43.73 -6.07 -14.80
N ASN A 466 -42.53 -5.74 -15.28
CA ASN A 466 -41.34 -6.59 -15.22
C ASN A 466 -41.48 -7.99 -15.83
N LYS A 467 -42.47 -8.21 -16.70
CA LYS A 467 -42.67 -9.49 -17.40
C LYS A 467 -43.40 -9.28 -18.73
N PRO A 468 -43.14 -10.15 -19.72
CA PRO A 468 -43.94 -10.20 -20.93
C PRO A 468 -45.34 -10.72 -20.58
N GLU A 469 -46.37 -9.95 -20.93
CA GLU A 469 -47.75 -10.38 -20.74
C GLU A 469 -48.40 -10.84 -22.02
N ALA A 470 -49.23 -11.85 -21.83
CA ALA A 470 -49.77 -12.61 -22.91
C ALA A 470 -51.15 -12.12 -23.29
N PHE A 471 -51.40 -12.05 -24.58
CA PHE A 471 -52.66 -11.60 -25.16
C PHE A 471 -53.62 -12.78 -25.33
N ASP A 472 -54.84 -12.69 -24.82
CA ASP A 472 -55.88 -13.74 -24.95
C ASP A 472 -57.23 -13.23 -25.50
N GLY A 473 -57.34 -11.96 -25.86
CA GLY A 473 -58.57 -11.40 -26.46
C GLY A 473 -59.82 -11.50 -25.57
N THR A 474 -59.68 -11.81 -24.28
CA THR A 474 -60.83 -11.97 -23.37
C THR A 474 -61.39 -10.63 -22.90
N ASN A 475 -60.57 -9.57 -22.91
CA ASN A 475 -60.95 -8.24 -22.49
C ASN A 475 -61.84 -7.54 -23.55
N PRO A 476 -62.94 -6.86 -23.18
CA PRO A 476 -63.80 -6.12 -24.13
C PRO A 476 -63.07 -5.06 -24.96
N PHE A 477 -61.97 -4.48 -24.46
CA PHE A 477 -61.16 -3.50 -25.19
C PHE A 477 -60.20 -4.12 -26.22
N SER A 478 -59.97 -5.44 -26.17
CA SER A 478 -59.19 -6.16 -27.20
C SER A 478 -59.83 -6.06 -28.60
N ALA A 479 -61.12 -5.73 -28.62
CA ALA A 479 -61.86 -5.30 -29.79
C ALA A 479 -61.20 -4.14 -30.56
N SER A 480 -60.33 -3.33 -29.96
CA SER A 480 -59.79 -2.17 -30.68
C SER A 480 -58.67 -2.56 -31.67
N PHE A 481 -58.06 -3.73 -31.50
CA PHE A 481 -56.98 -4.22 -32.37
C PHE A 481 -57.46 -4.87 -33.68
N ARG A 482 -58.79 -4.97 -33.88
CA ARG A 482 -59.45 -5.76 -34.93
C ARG A 482 -58.86 -5.52 -36.33
N GLY A 483 -58.30 -6.57 -36.93
CA GLY A 483 -57.79 -6.48 -38.30
C GLY A 483 -56.50 -5.66 -38.43
N LEU A 484 -55.91 -5.25 -37.32
CA LEU A 484 -54.64 -4.55 -37.28
C LEU A 484 -53.53 -5.51 -36.85
N PRO A 485 -52.44 -5.62 -37.63
CA PRO A 485 -51.20 -6.19 -37.16
C PRO A 485 -50.72 -5.49 -35.88
N VAL A 486 -49.94 -6.20 -35.06
CA VAL A 486 -49.49 -5.65 -33.77
C VAL A 486 -47.99 -5.70 -33.59
N LYS A 487 -47.53 -4.86 -32.67
CA LYS A 487 -46.21 -4.82 -32.09
C LYS A 487 -46.29 -5.25 -30.63
N PHE A 488 -45.28 -5.98 -30.19
CA PHE A 488 -44.98 -6.13 -28.78
C PHE A 488 -43.92 -5.11 -28.39
N CYS A 489 -44.18 -4.37 -27.32
CA CYS A 489 -43.35 -3.27 -26.87
C CYS A 489 -42.90 -3.47 -25.44
N VAL A 490 -41.63 -3.16 -25.16
CA VAL A 490 -41.09 -3.09 -23.79
C VAL A 490 -40.60 -1.67 -23.49
N SER A 491 -40.73 -1.27 -22.23
CA SER A 491 -40.25 0.02 -21.73
C SER A 491 -39.27 -0.15 -20.59
N MET A 492 -38.13 0.55 -20.69
CA MET A 492 -37.09 0.58 -19.66
C MET A 492 -37.23 1.79 -18.71
N SER A 493 -38.11 2.74 -19.02
CA SER A 493 -38.34 3.92 -18.17
C SER A 493 -39.01 3.53 -16.86
N LYS A 494 -38.52 4.07 -15.73
CA LYS A 494 -39.12 3.86 -14.39
C LYS A 494 -40.45 4.59 -14.21
N ASN A 495 -40.73 5.58 -15.06
CA ASN A 495 -41.95 6.35 -15.00
C ASN A 495 -42.96 5.76 -15.97
N GLY A 496 -43.72 4.77 -15.48
CA GLY A 496 -45.01 4.48 -16.08
C GLY A 496 -45.85 5.76 -16.07
N SER A 497 -46.42 6.10 -17.22
CA SER A 497 -47.28 7.25 -17.48
C SER A 497 -46.68 8.62 -17.18
N ASP A 498 -46.17 9.28 -18.22
CA ASP A 498 -46.61 10.66 -18.39
C ASP A 498 -48.08 10.58 -18.83
N THR A 499 -48.96 11.35 -18.19
CA THR A 499 -50.42 11.34 -18.37
C THR A 499 -50.90 11.71 -19.78
N SER A 500 -49.96 11.87 -20.72
CA SER A 500 -50.15 12.17 -22.13
C SER A 500 -50.20 10.94 -23.05
N GLY A 501 -49.86 9.74 -22.56
CA GLY A 501 -50.00 8.50 -23.34
C GLY A 501 -49.02 8.34 -24.52
N ILE A 502 -47.95 9.13 -24.58
CA ILE A 502 -46.96 9.06 -25.66
C ILE A 502 -45.65 8.47 -25.13
N PHE A 503 -45.22 7.35 -25.74
CA PHE A 503 -44.06 6.57 -25.31
C PHE A 503 -42.86 6.78 -26.22
N TYR A 504 -41.97 7.70 -25.86
CA TYR A 504 -40.83 8.03 -26.72
C TYR A 504 -39.64 7.06 -26.63
N ASP A 505 -39.61 6.18 -25.62
CA ASP A 505 -38.46 5.28 -25.34
C ASP A 505 -38.81 3.78 -25.40
N ASN A 506 -39.90 3.42 -26.07
CA ASN A 506 -40.29 2.01 -26.18
C ASN A 506 -39.50 1.29 -27.26
N ILE A 507 -39.11 0.06 -26.96
CA ILE A 507 -38.61 -0.87 -27.96
C ILE A 507 -39.79 -1.72 -28.40
N CYS A 508 -40.31 -1.40 -29.58
CA CYS A 508 -41.43 -2.11 -30.20
C CYS A 508 -40.97 -2.98 -31.35
N ARG A 509 -41.49 -4.21 -31.42
CA ARG A 509 -41.21 -5.14 -32.52
C ARG A 509 -42.51 -5.73 -33.03
N GLU A 510 -42.67 -5.76 -34.34
CA GLU A 510 -43.85 -6.36 -34.96
C GLU A 510 -43.91 -7.86 -34.68
N MET A 511 -45.10 -8.36 -34.36
CA MET A 511 -45.32 -9.79 -34.28
C MET A 511 -45.57 -10.36 -35.67
N LYS A 512 -44.68 -11.25 -36.09
CA LYS A 512 -44.78 -11.91 -37.40
C LYS A 512 -44.74 -13.43 -37.25
N THR A 513 -45.38 -14.12 -38.19
CA THR A 513 -45.19 -15.55 -38.42
C THR A 513 -44.02 -15.78 -39.34
N TYR A 514 -43.37 -16.93 -39.17
CA TYR A 514 -42.28 -17.37 -40.04
C TYR A 514 -42.46 -18.85 -40.36
N PRO A 515 -42.00 -19.31 -41.54
CA PRO A 515 -41.96 -20.72 -41.87
C PRO A 515 -41.22 -21.50 -40.77
N GLY A 516 -41.89 -22.48 -40.16
CA GLY A 516 -41.31 -23.31 -39.09
C GLY A 516 -41.46 -22.78 -37.65
N ASN A 517 -42.23 -21.71 -37.40
CA ASN A 517 -42.66 -21.40 -36.03
C ASN A 517 -43.66 -22.47 -35.55
N LYS A 518 -43.18 -23.46 -34.79
CA LYS A 518 -44.01 -24.52 -34.20
C LYS A 518 -44.67 -24.11 -32.88
N ASP A 519 -44.20 -23.02 -32.30
CA ASP A 519 -44.63 -22.56 -30.98
C ASP A 519 -45.88 -21.67 -31.05
N LEU A 520 -46.12 -21.01 -32.18
CA LEU A 520 -47.36 -20.29 -32.47
C LEU A 520 -48.28 -21.13 -33.35
N THR A 521 -49.39 -21.61 -32.80
CA THR A 521 -50.34 -22.49 -33.48
C THR A 521 -51.70 -21.83 -33.68
N PHE A 522 -52.47 -22.36 -34.62
CA PHE A 522 -53.84 -21.93 -34.96
C PHE A 522 -54.75 -23.16 -34.86
N ASN A 523 -56.04 -22.97 -34.54
CA ASN A 523 -56.99 -24.09 -34.49
C ASN A 523 -57.45 -24.48 -35.90
N ASP A 524 -57.34 -25.75 -36.27
CA ASP A 524 -57.86 -26.27 -37.55
C ASP A 524 -59.39 -26.49 -37.56
N GLN A 525 -60.10 -26.20 -36.46
CA GLN A 525 -61.45 -26.74 -36.24
C GLN A 525 -62.65 -25.78 -36.31
N SER A 526 -62.52 -24.49 -36.64
CA SER A 526 -63.70 -23.65 -36.89
C SER A 526 -63.91 -23.36 -38.39
N LEU A 527 -64.84 -24.14 -38.95
CA LEU A 527 -65.37 -24.17 -40.32
C LEU A 527 -64.44 -24.73 -41.41
N THR A 528 -63.93 -25.92 -41.13
CA THR A 528 -63.42 -26.93 -42.09
C THR A 528 -62.41 -26.42 -43.11
N GLY A 529 -61.14 -26.46 -42.71
CA GLY A 529 -59.97 -26.22 -43.56
C GLY A 529 -59.25 -24.97 -43.07
N GLU A 530 -58.05 -25.18 -42.51
CA GLU A 530 -57.03 -24.19 -42.12
C GLU A 530 -57.61 -22.79 -41.91
N LEU A 531 -57.80 -22.35 -40.65
CA LEU A 531 -58.15 -20.96 -40.36
C LEU A 531 -57.22 -20.05 -41.17
N ALA A 532 -57.74 -19.47 -42.25
CA ALA A 532 -56.99 -18.56 -43.06
C ALA A 532 -56.62 -17.41 -42.12
N ARG A 533 -55.31 -17.20 -42.03
CA ARG A 533 -54.76 -16.18 -41.16
C ARG A 533 -55.46 -14.86 -41.51
N VAL A 534 -55.83 -14.04 -40.53
CA VAL A 534 -56.14 -12.65 -40.88
C VAL A 534 -54.80 -11.98 -41.01
N PHE A 535 -54.22 -12.08 -42.20
CA PHE A 535 -52.99 -11.40 -42.51
C PHE A 535 -53.25 -10.00 -42.99
N ASP A 536 -52.22 -9.19 -42.79
CA ASP A 536 -52.05 -8.03 -43.62
C ASP A 536 -52.00 -8.45 -45.09
N ALA A 537 -52.91 -7.92 -45.89
CA ALA A 537 -53.04 -8.25 -47.30
C ALA A 537 -51.83 -7.79 -48.14
N ASN A 538 -50.89 -7.03 -47.56
CA ASN A 538 -49.61 -6.64 -48.18
C ASN A 538 -48.41 -7.44 -47.63
N ASP A 539 -48.53 -8.11 -46.49
CA ASP A 539 -47.46 -8.93 -45.89
C ASP A 539 -48.06 -10.10 -45.12
N ALA A 540 -48.06 -11.28 -45.75
CA ALA A 540 -48.57 -12.54 -45.21
C ALA A 540 -47.79 -13.06 -43.99
N THR A 541 -46.78 -12.35 -43.50
CA THR A 541 -46.14 -12.66 -42.21
C THR A 541 -46.79 -11.92 -41.04
N ARG A 542 -47.47 -10.78 -41.27
CA ARG A 542 -48.04 -9.92 -40.22
C ARG A 542 -49.42 -10.38 -39.78
N ILE A 543 -49.57 -10.70 -38.50
CA ILE A 543 -50.82 -11.25 -37.95
C ILE A 543 -51.68 -10.15 -37.33
N ALA A 544 -52.94 -10.04 -37.75
CA ALA A 544 -53.91 -9.11 -37.17
C ALA A 544 -54.65 -9.68 -35.93
N PHE A 545 -54.79 -8.89 -34.85
CA PHE A 545 -55.41 -9.29 -33.55
C PHE A 545 -56.88 -8.82 -33.38
N PRO A 546 -57.70 -9.41 -32.48
CA PRO A 546 -58.00 -10.83 -32.37
C PRO A 546 -59.26 -11.23 -33.18
N TYR A 547 -59.02 -12.24 -34.00
CA TYR A 547 -59.82 -13.25 -34.70
C TYR A 547 -61.04 -13.89 -33.97
N LYS A 548 -61.67 -13.31 -32.93
CA LYS A 548 -62.93 -13.88 -32.42
C LYS A 548 -63.94 -13.88 -33.57
N VAL A 549 -64.10 -15.00 -34.26
CA VAL A 549 -64.95 -15.13 -35.46
C VAL A 549 -66.43 -15.10 -35.10
N ASN A 550 -66.74 -15.18 -33.82
CA ASN A 550 -68.09 -15.04 -33.31
C ASN A 550 -68.15 -14.36 -31.94
N ASP A 551 -69.31 -13.77 -31.64
CA ASP A 551 -69.69 -13.30 -30.31
C ASP A 551 -71.04 -13.90 -29.92
N LYS A 552 -71.19 -14.32 -28.66
CA LYS A 552 -72.40 -14.98 -28.15
C LYS A 552 -73.15 -14.03 -27.23
N VAL A 553 -74.38 -13.72 -27.63
CA VAL A 553 -75.25 -12.80 -26.91
C VAL A 553 -76.43 -13.59 -26.36
N THR A 554 -76.59 -13.54 -25.04
CA THR A 554 -77.70 -14.17 -24.33
C THR A 554 -78.66 -13.11 -23.80
N GLU A 555 -79.92 -13.19 -24.19
CA GLU A 555 -80.99 -12.33 -23.70
C GLU A 555 -82.27 -13.12 -23.49
N GLY A 556 -82.93 -12.97 -22.34
CA GLY A 556 -84.21 -13.65 -22.06
C GLY A 556 -84.19 -15.17 -22.17
N GLY A 557 -83.04 -15.82 -21.88
CA GLY A 557 -82.87 -17.28 -21.99
C GLY A 557 -82.60 -17.79 -23.41
N LYS A 558 -82.38 -16.89 -24.37
CA LYS A 558 -82.06 -17.21 -25.76
C LYS A 558 -80.65 -16.75 -26.09
N THR A 559 -79.87 -17.60 -26.75
CA THR A 559 -78.53 -17.25 -27.21
C THR A 559 -78.49 -17.16 -28.73
N LYS A 560 -77.92 -16.05 -29.24
CA LYS A 560 -77.56 -15.88 -30.64
C LYS A 560 -76.05 -15.75 -30.76
N THR A 561 -75.50 -16.33 -31.81
CA THR A 561 -74.08 -16.23 -32.15
C THR A 561 -73.95 -15.32 -33.37
N PHE A 562 -73.32 -14.17 -33.19
CA PHE A 562 -73.00 -13.24 -34.26
C PHE A 562 -71.63 -13.58 -34.81
N TYR A 563 -71.55 -13.88 -36.10
CA TYR A 563 -70.31 -14.18 -36.80
C TYR A 563 -69.77 -12.94 -37.48
N TRP A 564 -68.45 -12.85 -37.54
CA TRP A 564 -67.73 -11.72 -38.11
C TRP A 564 -67.70 -11.82 -39.65
N PRO A 565 -67.61 -10.71 -40.41
CA PRO A 565 -67.42 -10.72 -41.84
C PRO A 565 -66.23 -11.57 -42.19
N ILE A 566 -66.46 -12.47 -43.13
CA ILE A 566 -65.40 -13.32 -43.65
C ILE A 566 -64.39 -12.47 -44.43
N THR A 567 -63.11 -12.79 -44.26
CA THR A 567 -62.04 -12.20 -45.07
C THR A 567 -61.95 -12.89 -46.42
N TRP A 568 -61.33 -12.23 -47.39
CA TRP A 568 -61.11 -12.84 -48.70
C TRP A 568 -60.24 -14.10 -48.61
N GLU A 569 -59.20 -14.09 -47.77
CA GLU A 569 -58.33 -15.25 -47.54
C GLU A 569 -59.12 -16.43 -46.95
N GLN A 570 -60.03 -16.15 -46.00
CA GLN A 570 -60.94 -17.17 -45.45
C GLN A 570 -61.88 -17.71 -46.52
N LEU A 571 -62.42 -16.87 -47.39
CA LEU A 571 -63.28 -17.30 -48.50
C LEU A 571 -62.54 -18.24 -49.45
N GLU A 572 -61.24 -18.00 -49.69
CA GLU A 572 -60.41 -18.79 -50.59
C GLU A 572 -60.15 -20.21 -50.07
N THR A 573 -60.20 -20.43 -48.76
CA THR A 573 -59.98 -21.75 -48.14
C THR A 573 -61.27 -22.55 -47.93
N LEU A 574 -62.45 -21.93 -48.09
CA LEU A 574 -63.72 -22.60 -47.82
C LEU A 574 -64.03 -23.71 -48.86
N PRO A 575 -64.42 -24.92 -48.42
CA PRO A 575 -64.84 -25.98 -49.32
C PRO A 575 -66.25 -25.74 -49.89
N GLY A 576 -66.52 -26.24 -51.10
CA GLY A 576 -67.88 -26.28 -51.68
C GLY A 576 -68.07 -25.42 -52.94
N ARG A 577 -69.20 -24.68 -53.00
CA ARG A 577 -69.53 -23.75 -54.10
C ARG A 577 -68.35 -22.80 -54.36
N ASP A 578 -68.14 -22.41 -55.61
CA ASP A 578 -67.23 -21.31 -55.95
C ASP A 578 -67.79 -19.98 -55.43
N TRP A 579 -67.55 -19.73 -54.14
CA TRP A 579 -67.97 -18.49 -53.47
C TRP A 579 -67.16 -17.29 -53.94
N GLN A 580 -65.98 -17.51 -54.53
CA GLN A 580 -65.13 -16.44 -55.05
C GLN A 580 -65.80 -15.76 -56.24
N ALA A 581 -66.49 -16.52 -57.10
CA ALA A 581 -67.31 -15.97 -58.19
C ALA A 581 -68.49 -15.11 -57.68
N ALA A 582 -69.07 -15.45 -56.53
CA ALA A 582 -70.17 -14.69 -55.92
C ALA A 582 -69.67 -13.48 -55.10
N GLY A 583 -68.45 -13.56 -54.56
CA GLY A 583 -67.81 -12.54 -53.74
C GLY A 583 -67.19 -11.40 -54.54
N GLU A 584 -66.85 -10.32 -53.85
CA GLU A 584 -65.98 -9.24 -54.33
C GLU A 584 -65.04 -8.84 -53.19
N LYS A 585 -63.75 -8.73 -53.49
CA LYS A 585 -62.72 -8.33 -52.53
C LYS A 585 -62.88 -6.86 -52.18
N TYR A 586 -62.89 -6.53 -50.89
CA TYR A 586 -62.98 -5.18 -50.38
C TYR A 586 -61.89 -4.92 -49.32
N ARG A 587 -60.95 -4.04 -49.64
CA ARG A 587 -59.89 -3.65 -48.70
C ARG A 587 -60.44 -2.66 -47.66
N HIS A 588 -60.27 -2.97 -46.38
CA HIS A 588 -60.52 -2.06 -45.27
C HIS A 588 -59.35 -2.12 -44.29
N GLY A 589 -58.65 -0.98 -44.12
CA GLY A 589 -57.36 -0.96 -43.43
C GLY A 589 -56.37 -1.88 -44.13
N LEU A 590 -55.83 -2.85 -43.39
CA LEU A 590 -54.82 -3.80 -43.87
C LEU A 590 -55.40 -5.18 -44.24
N VAL A 591 -56.73 -5.37 -44.13
CA VAL A 591 -57.40 -6.65 -44.36
C VAL A 591 -58.34 -6.58 -45.57
N ASP A 592 -58.34 -7.64 -46.37
CA ASP A 592 -59.29 -7.84 -47.46
C ASP A 592 -60.53 -8.58 -46.96
N TYR A 593 -61.69 -7.93 -46.99
CA TYR A 593 -63.01 -8.50 -46.66
C TYR A 593 -63.80 -8.89 -47.91
N VAL A 594 -64.93 -9.58 -47.70
CA VAL A 594 -65.81 -10.01 -48.79
C VAL A 594 -67.10 -9.19 -48.83
N LYS A 595 -67.45 -8.69 -50.02
CA LYS A 595 -68.79 -8.20 -50.36
C LYS A 595 -69.56 -9.25 -51.16
N MET A 596 -70.86 -9.39 -50.90
CA MET A 596 -71.76 -10.25 -51.67
C MET A 596 -73.10 -9.55 -51.93
N ALA A 597 -73.79 -9.98 -52.99
CA ALA A 597 -75.16 -9.56 -53.24
C ALA A 597 -76.09 -10.12 -52.14
N PRO A 598 -77.22 -9.47 -51.79
CA PRO A 598 -78.07 -9.87 -50.67
C PRO A 598 -78.49 -11.34 -50.63
N ASN A 599 -78.81 -11.93 -51.79
CA ASN A 599 -79.19 -13.34 -51.87
C ASN A 599 -77.99 -14.27 -51.70
N GLU A 600 -76.84 -13.92 -52.26
CA GLU A 600 -75.60 -14.70 -52.10
C GLU A 600 -75.07 -14.64 -50.67
N ALA A 601 -75.10 -13.47 -50.02
CA ALA A 601 -74.75 -13.31 -48.61
C ALA A 601 -75.65 -14.16 -47.71
N ARG A 602 -76.96 -14.20 -47.97
CA ARG A 602 -77.90 -15.04 -47.22
C ARG A 602 -77.61 -16.53 -47.43
N ASN A 603 -77.40 -16.94 -48.68
CA ASN A 603 -77.05 -18.32 -49.03
C ASN A 603 -75.76 -18.73 -48.33
N PHE A 604 -74.76 -17.87 -48.36
CA PHE A 604 -73.49 -18.05 -47.65
C PHE A 604 -73.74 -18.29 -46.16
N CYS A 605 -74.45 -17.37 -45.48
CA CYS A 605 -74.73 -17.49 -44.06
C CYS A 605 -75.45 -18.79 -43.70
N SER A 606 -76.44 -19.20 -44.51
CA SER A 606 -77.19 -20.44 -44.28
C SER A 606 -76.39 -21.73 -44.55
N SER A 607 -75.36 -21.65 -45.39
CA SER A 607 -74.54 -22.80 -45.80
C SER A 607 -73.46 -23.13 -44.78
N PHE A 608 -72.85 -22.10 -44.18
CA PHE A 608 -71.77 -22.27 -43.21
C PHE A 608 -72.23 -22.20 -41.76
N TYR A 609 -73.37 -21.55 -41.50
CA TYR A 609 -73.97 -21.48 -40.17
C TYR A 609 -75.35 -22.12 -40.23
N PRO A 610 -75.62 -23.22 -39.50
CA PRO A 610 -76.92 -23.88 -39.54
C PRO A 610 -78.08 -22.93 -39.22
N GLY A 611 -78.94 -22.67 -40.21
CA GLY A 611 -80.04 -21.70 -40.11
C GLY A 611 -79.60 -20.22 -40.07
N GLY A 612 -78.34 -19.94 -40.40
CA GLY A 612 -77.75 -18.62 -40.34
C GLY A 612 -78.36 -17.65 -41.34
N THR A 613 -78.43 -16.38 -40.96
CA THR A 613 -78.96 -15.29 -41.77
C THR A 613 -78.12 -14.02 -41.60
N ILE A 614 -78.45 -12.98 -42.36
CA ILE A 614 -77.90 -11.63 -42.18
C ILE A 614 -78.50 -11.02 -40.88
N PRO A 615 -77.72 -10.31 -40.05
CA PRO A 615 -78.20 -9.70 -38.82
C PRO A 615 -79.39 -8.78 -39.00
N MET A 616 -80.30 -8.77 -38.02
CA MET A 616 -81.39 -7.80 -37.97
C MET A 616 -80.89 -6.40 -37.60
N MET A 617 -81.58 -5.35 -38.09
CA MET A 617 -81.35 -3.98 -37.63
C MET A 617 -81.65 -3.86 -36.13
N ARG A 618 -80.79 -3.12 -35.41
CA ARG A 618 -80.79 -2.97 -33.95
C ARG A 618 -81.62 -1.76 -33.51
N ASN A 619 -82.28 -1.86 -32.35
CA ASN A 619 -82.91 -0.72 -31.69
C ASN A 619 -81.85 0.17 -30.99
N VAL A 620 -81.99 1.49 -31.07
CA VAL A 620 -81.11 2.45 -30.38
C VAL A 620 -81.34 2.31 -28.87
N GLY A 621 -80.29 1.92 -28.14
CA GLY A 621 -80.34 1.73 -26.68
C GLY A 621 -80.17 0.29 -26.18
N ASP A 622 -80.14 -0.71 -27.06
CA ASP A 622 -79.80 -2.08 -26.64
C ASP A 622 -78.38 -2.12 -26.03
N TRP A 623 -78.12 -3.02 -25.07
CA TRP A 623 -76.81 -3.19 -24.41
C TRP A 623 -75.98 -4.35 -24.99
N VAL A 624 -76.47 -5.01 -26.05
CA VAL A 624 -75.73 -6.06 -26.76
C VAL A 624 -74.38 -5.50 -27.20
N PRO A 625 -73.23 -6.14 -26.90
CA PRO A 625 -71.90 -5.58 -27.14
C PRO A 625 -71.69 -5.08 -28.58
N ASN A 626 -71.95 -3.78 -28.75
CA ASN A 626 -71.77 -2.93 -29.91
C ASN A 626 -72.36 -3.46 -31.24
N ARG A 627 -72.60 -2.58 -32.20
CA ARG A 627 -72.27 -2.96 -33.59
C ARG A 627 -70.90 -3.60 -33.46
N PRO A 628 -70.55 -4.78 -33.99
CA PRO A 628 -69.13 -4.95 -34.18
C PRO A 628 -68.83 -3.81 -35.17
N ASN A 629 -68.17 -2.75 -34.70
CA ASN A 629 -67.64 -1.67 -35.52
C ASN A 629 -66.56 -2.33 -36.37
N PHE A 630 -66.99 -3.17 -37.31
CA PHE A 630 -66.15 -3.79 -38.32
C PHE A 630 -65.61 -2.69 -39.25
N PHE A 631 -66.42 -1.63 -39.35
CA PHE A 631 -66.43 -0.60 -40.36
C PHE A 631 -66.94 0.66 -39.64
N ASP A 632 -66.25 1.78 -39.79
CA ASP A 632 -66.60 3.05 -39.15
C ASP A 632 -68.05 3.46 -39.46
N ASP A 633 -68.71 4.11 -38.51
CA ASP A 633 -70.12 4.54 -38.57
C ASP A 633 -70.37 5.58 -39.67
N GLN A 634 -69.30 6.13 -40.24
CA GLN A 634 -69.35 7.31 -41.08
C GLN A 634 -69.74 7.07 -42.55
N ASP A 635 -69.61 5.88 -43.17
CA ASP A 635 -70.13 5.63 -44.54
C ASP A 635 -69.90 4.20 -45.11
N LEU A 636 -70.31 3.14 -44.42
CA LEU A 636 -70.15 1.76 -44.95
C LEU A 636 -71.47 1.00 -45.09
N GLU A 637 -71.77 0.60 -46.33
CA GLU A 637 -73.00 -0.13 -46.68
C GLU A 637 -72.88 -1.62 -46.29
N VAL A 638 -73.47 -1.98 -45.14
CA VAL A 638 -73.50 -3.34 -44.59
C VAL A 638 -74.94 -3.86 -44.63
N LEU A 639 -75.13 -5.11 -45.06
CA LEU A 639 -76.45 -5.74 -45.13
C LEU A 639 -77.05 -5.95 -43.75
N LYS A 640 -78.31 -5.58 -43.60
CA LYS A 640 -79.12 -5.78 -42.40
C LYS A 640 -80.55 -6.18 -42.75
N TRP A 641 -81.19 -6.98 -41.90
CA TRP A 641 -82.59 -7.40 -42.02
C TRP A 641 -83.52 -6.46 -41.25
N GLY A 642 -84.51 -5.87 -41.91
CA GLY A 642 -85.56 -5.07 -41.28
C GLY A 642 -86.65 -5.92 -40.64
N GLN A 643 -87.32 -5.40 -39.61
CA GLN A 643 -88.45 -6.09 -38.98
C GLN A 643 -89.65 -6.28 -39.95
N ASP A 644 -89.66 -5.51 -41.04
CA ASP A 644 -90.60 -5.59 -42.16
C ASP A 644 -90.28 -6.72 -43.16
N GLY A 645 -89.21 -7.48 -42.94
CA GLY A 645 -88.78 -8.57 -43.82
C GLY A 645 -87.94 -8.13 -45.02
N LYS A 646 -87.57 -6.85 -45.13
CA LYS A 646 -86.72 -6.35 -46.22
C LYS A 646 -85.24 -6.30 -45.82
N ILE A 647 -84.36 -6.21 -46.81
CA ILE A 647 -82.91 -6.06 -46.60
C ILE A 647 -82.50 -4.62 -46.89
N TYR A 648 -81.73 -4.06 -45.96
CA TYR A 648 -81.22 -2.70 -46.00
C TYR A 648 -79.70 -2.71 -46.06
N SER A 649 -79.14 -1.70 -46.73
CA SER A 649 -77.70 -1.42 -46.84
C SER A 649 -77.24 -0.32 -45.87
N LYS A 650 -78.19 0.47 -45.37
CA LYS A 650 -78.02 1.47 -44.31
C LYS A 650 -79.34 1.59 -43.56
N GLY A 651 -79.28 1.92 -42.27
CA GLY A 651 -80.46 2.12 -41.44
C GLY A 651 -80.23 1.73 -39.98
N ASP A 652 -80.93 2.45 -39.10
CA ASP A 652 -81.03 2.21 -37.65
C ASP A 652 -82.50 2.12 -37.24
N TYR A 653 -82.78 1.49 -36.10
CA TYR A 653 -84.14 1.36 -35.57
C TYR A 653 -84.26 2.16 -34.27
N ILE A 654 -85.31 2.98 -34.12
CA ILE A 654 -85.60 3.75 -32.90
C ILE A 654 -87.09 3.63 -32.60
N ASP A 655 -87.44 3.12 -31.42
CA ASP A 655 -88.82 3.07 -30.91
C ASP A 655 -89.87 2.53 -31.90
N GLY A 656 -89.54 1.45 -32.62
CA GLY A 656 -90.48 0.83 -33.55
C GLY A 656 -90.41 1.37 -34.99
N THR A 657 -89.55 2.36 -35.25
CA THR A 657 -89.45 3.04 -36.55
C THR A 657 -88.03 2.99 -37.09
N VAL A 658 -87.88 2.79 -38.40
CA VAL A 658 -86.56 2.77 -39.06
C VAL A 658 -86.16 4.20 -39.45
N PHE A 659 -84.89 4.56 -39.26
CA PHE A 659 -84.30 5.87 -39.55
C PHE A 659 -83.03 5.75 -40.39
N ASP A 660 -82.72 6.78 -41.18
CA ASP A 660 -81.53 6.86 -42.08
C ASP A 660 -81.38 5.62 -42.99
N GLU A 661 -82.53 5.16 -43.51
CA GLU A 661 -82.63 3.88 -44.20
C GLU A 661 -82.29 3.95 -45.68
N LYS A 662 -81.66 2.88 -46.17
CA LYS A 662 -81.42 2.65 -47.59
C LYS A 662 -81.65 1.19 -47.91
N LEU A 663 -82.71 0.88 -48.65
CA LEU A 663 -82.95 -0.48 -49.16
C LEU A 663 -81.75 -0.97 -49.96
N ALA A 664 -81.37 -2.23 -49.74
CA ALA A 664 -80.28 -2.84 -50.50
C ALA A 664 -80.75 -3.17 -51.93
N ASP A 665 -79.96 -2.80 -52.94
CA ASP A 665 -80.14 -3.27 -54.30
C ASP A 665 -79.75 -4.76 -54.37
N LEU A 666 -80.68 -5.61 -54.80
CA LEU A 666 -80.46 -7.06 -54.82
C LEU A 666 -79.32 -7.51 -55.75
N ASN A 667 -78.88 -6.66 -56.69
CA ASN A 667 -77.78 -6.95 -57.60
C ASN A 667 -76.45 -6.29 -57.18
N LYS A 668 -76.47 -5.32 -56.26
CA LYS A 668 -75.26 -4.68 -55.75
C LYS A 668 -74.64 -5.54 -54.65
N LYS A 669 -73.31 -5.58 -54.59
CA LYS A 669 -72.57 -6.30 -53.56
C LYS A 669 -72.30 -5.38 -52.36
N TYR A 670 -72.50 -5.93 -51.17
CA TYR A 670 -72.41 -5.22 -49.90
C TYR A 670 -71.60 -6.03 -48.91
N LEU A 671 -71.05 -5.34 -47.91
CA LEU A 671 -70.44 -6.02 -46.77
C LEU A 671 -71.55 -6.73 -46.00
N PHE A 672 -71.22 -7.87 -45.41
CA PHE A 672 -72.20 -8.63 -44.64
C PHE A 672 -71.50 -9.39 -43.52
N SER A 673 -72.28 -9.72 -42.51
CA SER A 673 -71.91 -10.67 -41.47
C SER A 673 -73.06 -11.67 -41.32
N CYS A 674 -72.86 -12.72 -40.51
CA CYS A 674 -73.86 -13.76 -40.33
C CYS A 674 -74.28 -13.84 -38.86
N VAL A 675 -75.50 -14.31 -38.59
CA VAL A 675 -76.00 -14.58 -37.24
C VAL A 675 -76.69 -15.93 -37.20
N SER A 676 -76.45 -16.72 -36.15
CA SER A 676 -77.14 -17.99 -35.93
C SER A 676 -78.63 -17.77 -35.60
N PRO A 677 -79.48 -18.79 -35.80
CA PRO A 677 -80.79 -18.83 -35.16
C PRO A 677 -80.67 -18.70 -33.64
N SER A 678 -81.75 -18.22 -33.01
CA SER A 678 -81.89 -18.29 -31.55
C SER A 678 -81.91 -19.74 -31.11
N ALA A 679 -80.95 -20.15 -30.26
CA ALA A 679 -81.01 -21.41 -29.54
C ALA A 679 -81.55 -21.17 -28.13
N ASP A 680 -82.54 -21.95 -27.71
CA ASP A 680 -83.00 -21.96 -26.31
C ASP A 680 -81.91 -22.59 -25.44
N ILE A 681 -81.58 -21.94 -24.32
CA ILE A 681 -80.61 -22.45 -23.35
C ILE A 681 -81.37 -23.38 -22.40
N ASN A 682 -81.64 -24.61 -22.85
CA ASN A 682 -82.08 -25.68 -21.96
C ASN A 682 -80.89 -26.54 -21.55
#